data_AF-A0A2S9XUP1-F1
#
_entry.id   AF-A0A2S9XUP1-F1
#
_cell.length_a   1.000
_cell.length_b   1.000
_cell.length_c   1.000
_cell.angle_alpha   90.00
_cell.angle_beta   90.00
_cell.angle_gamma   90.00
#
_symmetry.space_group_name_H-M   'P 1'
#
loop_
_entity.id
_entity.type
_entity.pdbx_description
1 polymer ?
#
loop_
_entity_poly.entity_id
_entity_poly.type
_entity_poly.pdbx_seq_one_letter_code
_entity_poly.pdbx_strand_id
1 'polypeptide(L)'
;MTARPTTEYIIWHTAAHPGNLDTSAAQIDGWHKHNGWSGIGYHYVVRQGGAVESGRAAGEVGAHAKGLNGKSIGICFSGDGDEEDFTVAQREAGLELTRRLMDEYEIPAEKVLGHREINTLVDQGVVAAAYRTSKSCPGAKVDMDDVRRQLAACRFALPVDLGHGVEVTDEALAGYYDHSEKQHPGGYFPLGANTVWHGGLHLRGERGATVIGACADGELVAARMFETDADGQGHGHYGSVNFILLRHVASATQLRQANRKPVETYRVRISTLNFRPQPGRSATHGHLHVGDLLRRRAGEPDVDKGGYAWIPLEVVGSTDATWLGKQGYAAYDPSWLEAVGATDELFADGKPWTWYSLYMHLDPRPLAKRHPGLERLRWIAAGREGLAEELAKGGVVRVSDETAPVSVEAGEPLWLMGEYGSPNYRAGLIHWEVFAGEALMPSWACVEDTDEDYNMDAAQILELVEQDWFGSDAILTHDEIREFYANNARAKELRRYGCRFVSEWGINLDKAIAALRRQAVWWRTASLKQRISPLLWWDEAVAAGVELPEDRKVWHYNPVEFVSVMGGTRPVTAAEAAAPAPDSECVVLVVRDGSSVPHFCQGDQAWGARTLGSSSSIEAKGCAITAVAMVLAYYGRDINPKQLDEHLDAKGGYMGNAVYWAKALSAGASADLPTLTVTTAKMTNRSQFASTINARIDANMPTIAEVDYGKDSDSAGDHFVVIVGRNEAGQFIMNDPGTRAGNGAANPSAANVIETTTRDGGMTIVRLMLFDVS
;
A
#
# COMPACT_ATOMS: atom_id res chain seq x y z
N MET A 1 49.04 -5.90 -3.46
CA MET A 1 47.59 -5.71 -3.32
C MET A 1 47.39 -4.46 -2.50
N THR A 2 46.58 -3.52 -2.97
CA THR A 2 46.32 -2.25 -2.27
C THR A 2 44.99 -2.39 -1.54
N ALA A 3 44.97 -2.16 -0.23
CA ALA A 3 43.73 -2.17 0.54
C ALA A 3 42.83 -0.99 0.12
N ARG A 4 41.52 -1.24 0.05
CA ARG A 4 40.51 -0.23 -0.26
C ARG A 4 40.07 0.45 1.05
N PRO A 5 40.18 1.79 1.18
CA PRO A 5 39.91 2.49 2.43
C PRO A 5 38.42 2.66 2.75
N THR A 6 37.58 2.82 1.72
CA THR A 6 36.11 2.92 1.84
C THR A 6 35.44 2.16 0.70
N THR A 7 34.24 1.64 0.94
CA THR A 7 33.39 1.06 -0.10
C THR A 7 32.10 1.86 -0.16
N GLU A 8 31.85 2.51 -1.28
CA GLU A 8 30.70 3.42 -1.46
C GLU A 8 29.74 2.92 -2.55
N TYR A 9 30.18 2.04 -3.46
CA TYR A 9 29.40 1.59 -4.62
C TYR A 9 29.54 0.08 -4.87
N ILE A 10 28.53 -0.51 -5.48
CA ILE A 10 28.58 -1.86 -6.06
C ILE A 10 28.35 -1.74 -7.56
N ILE A 11 29.21 -2.37 -8.37
CA ILE A 11 29.14 -2.29 -9.83
C ILE A 11 28.90 -3.67 -10.43
N TRP A 12 27.79 -3.83 -11.15
CA TRP A 12 27.46 -5.05 -11.90
C TRP A 12 28.14 -5.06 -13.27
N HIS A 13 28.71 -6.21 -13.63
CA HIS A 13 29.40 -6.49 -14.89
C HIS A 13 28.89 -7.79 -15.52
N THR A 14 29.13 -7.96 -16.81
CA THR A 14 29.02 -9.26 -17.50
C THR A 14 30.39 -9.66 -18.06
N ALA A 15 30.63 -10.96 -18.19
CA ALA A 15 31.91 -11.49 -18.67
C ALA A 15 32.11 -11.29 -20.18
N ALA A 16 31.03 -11.42 -20.97
CA ALA A 16 30.98 -11.21 -22.42
C ALA A 16 32.13 -11.88 -23.21
N HIS A 17 32.46 -13.13 -22.88
CA HIS A 17 33.49 -13.88 -23.62
C HIS A 17 32.85 -14.66 -24.78
N PRO A 18 33.28 -14.45 -26.05
CA PRO A 18 32.75 -15.18 -27.19
C PRO A 18 32.87 -16.69 -27.02
N GLY A 19 31.76 -17.42 -27.17
CA GLY A 19 31.73 -18.89 -27.18
C GLY A 19 31.83 -19.58 -25.80
N ASN A 20 31.81 -18.84 -24.68
CA ASN A 20 31.73 -19.43 -23.34
C ASN A 20 30.64 -18.77 -22.48
N LEU A 21 29.45 -19.36 -22.50
CA LEU A 21 28.27 -18.85 -21.81
C LEU A 21 28.39 -18.92 -20.28
N ASP A 22 29.15 -19.89 -19.74
CA ASP A 22 29.35 -20.04 -18.30
C ASP A 22 30.84 -19.97 -17.95
N THR A 23 31.40 -18.75 -17.88
CA THR A 23 32.82 -18.49 -17.58
C THR A 23 33.17 -18.38 -16.08
N SER A 24 34.10 -19.19 -15.57
CA SER A 24 34.47 -19.23 -14.14
C SER A 24 35.48 -18.15 -13.74
N ALA A 25 35.59 -17.86 -12.44
CA ALA A 25 36.58 -16.92 -11.91
C ALA A 25 38.01 -17.32 -12.28
N ALA A 26 38.33 -18.62 -12.29
CA ALA A 26 39.63 -19.12 -12.71
C ALA A 26 39.92 -18.85 -14.20
N GLN A 27 38.91 -18.96 -15.07
CA GLN A 27 39.05 -18.64 -16.50
C GLN A 27 39.24 -17.13 -16.70
N ILE A 28 38.44 -16.30 -16.03
CA ILE A 28 38.57 -14.83 -16.08
C ILE A 28 39.95 -14.39 -15.56
N ASP A 29 40.43 -14.99 -14.46
CA ASP A 29 41.77 -14.73 -13.93
C ASP A 29 42.86 -15.02 -14.97
N GLY A 30 42.77 -16.18 -15.65
CA GLY A 30 43.67 -16.56 -16.73
C GLY A 30 43.68 -15.53 -17.87
N TRP A 31 42.51 -15.08 -18.32
CA TRP A 31 42.40 -14.09 -19.39
C TRP A 31 42.91 -12.70 -18.97
N HIS A 32 42.60 -12.27 -17.76
CA HIS A 32 43.07 -10.99 -17.25
C HIS A 32 44.60 -10.98 -17.07
N LYS A 33 45.20 -12.09 -16.61
CA LYS A 33 46.66 -12.26 -16.57
C LYS A 33 47.28 -12.25 -17.96
N HIS A 34 46.64 -12.91 -18.93
CA HIS A 34 47.07 -12.86 -20.33
C HIS A 34 47.07 -11.41 -20.88
N ASN A 35 46.10 -10.60 -20.46
CA ASN A 35 46.02 -9.17 -20.78
C ASN A 35 46.99 -8.29 -19.94
N GLY A 36 47.91 -8.90 -19.19
CA GLY A 36 48.93 -8.21 -18.41
C GLY A 36 48.46 -7.68 -17.05
N TRP A 37 47.27 -8.09 -16.58
CA TRP A 37 46.76 -7.67 -15.27
C TRP A 37 47.32 -8.59 -14.17
N SER A 38 47.30 -8.12 -12.93
CA SER A 38 47.78 -8.92 -11.78
C SER A 38 46.93 -10.16 -11.48
N GLY A 39 45.72 -10.21 -12.04
CA GLY A 39 44.72 -11.26 -11.83
C GLY A 39 43.34 -10.78 -12.24
N ILE A 40 42.33 -11.58 -11.93
CA ILE A 40 40.92 -11.23 -12.09
C ILE A 40 40.61 -9.82 -11.59
N GLY A 41 39.76 -9.08 -12.32
CA GLY A 41 39.47 -7.67 -12.02
C GLY A 41 38.33 -7.47 -11.03
N TYR A 42 37.51 -8.50 -10.85
CA TYR A 42 36.29 -8.52 -10.04
C TYR A 42 36.55 -9.12 -8.65
N HIS A 43 35.68 -8.79 -7.70
CA HIS A 43 35.72 -9.38 -6.36
C HIS A 43 34.91 -10.67 -6.31
N TYR A 44 33.83 -10.75 -7.10
CA TYR A 44 32.95 -11.91 -7.17
C TYR A 44 32.55 -12.22 -8.61
N VAL A 45 32.32 -13.51 -8.89
CA VAL A 45 31.80 -14.02 -10.16
C VAL A 45 30.57 -14.89 -9.91
N VAL A 46 29.45 -14.61 -10.58
CA VAL A 46 28.19 -15.35 -10.48
C VAL A 46 28.02 -16.24 -11.72
N ARG A 47 28.13 -17.55 -11.50
CA ARG A 47 28.02 -18.63 -12.51
C ARG A 47 26.57 -18.81 -12.97
N GLN A 48 26.32 -19.37 -14.16
CA GLN A 48 24.98 -19.67 -14.67
C GLN A 48 24.12 -20.52 -13.72
N GLY A 49 24.75 -21.40 -12.92
CA GLY A 49 24.04 -22.16 -11.88
C GLY A 49 23.78 -21.43 -10.56
N GLY A 50 24.07 -20.13 -10.45
CA GLY A 50 23.93 -19.33 -9.22
C GLY A 50 25.11 -19.47 -8.23
N ALA A 51 26.12 -20.28 -8.54
CA ALA A 51 27.31 -20.37 -7.70
C ALA A 51 28.10 -19.04 -7.71
N VAL A 52 28.49 -18.57 -6.52
CA VAL A 52 29.30 -17.35 -6.35
C VAL A 52 30.74 -17.74 -6.09
N GLU A 53 31.64 -17.36 -6.98
CA GLU A 53 33.07 -17.61 -6.88
C GLU A 53 33.81 -16.33 -6.47
N SER A 54 34.76 -16.47 -5.54
CA SER A 54 35.61 -15.36 -5.10
C SER A 54 36.68 -15.04 -6.14
N GLY A 55 36.86 -13.75 -6.41
CA GLY A 55 37.97 -13.19 -7.18
C GLY A 55 38.97 -12.51 -6.26
N ARG A 56 39.11 -11.18 -6.41
CA ARG A 56 39.90 -10.37 -5.46
C ARG A 56 39.26 -10.38 -4.07
N ALA A 57 40.10 -10.25 -3.04
CA ALA A 57 39.61 -10.12 -1.67
C ALA A 57 38.69 -8.91 -1.54
N ALA A 58 37.60 -9.04 -0.78
CA ALA A 58 36.56 -8.00 -0.69
C ALA A 58 37.10 -6.61 -0.33
N GLY A 59 38.12 -6.52 0.53
CA GLY A 59 38.79 -5.28 0.92
C GLY A 59 39.95 -4.82 0.03
N GLU A 60 40.22 -5.48 -1.10
CA GLU A 60 41.26 -5.07 -2.06
C GLU A 60 40.70 -4.09 -3.10
N VAL A 61 41.53 -3.19 -3.63
CA VAL A 61 41.17 -2.39 -4.81
C VAL A 61 41.01 -3.29 -6.04
N GLY A 62 39.84 -3.18 -6.70
CA GLY A 62 39.51 -3.91 -7.92
C GLY A 62 40.16 -3.37 -9.19
N ALA A 63 39.95 -4.07 -10.31
CA ALA A 63 40.34 -3.63 -11.66
C ALA A 63 39.18 -3.83 -12.65
N HIS A 64 38.02 -3.25 -12.35
CA HIS A 64 36.78 -3.47 -13.09
C HIS A 64 36.09 -2.19 -13.58
N ALA A 65 36.24 -1.06 -12.88
CA ALA A 65 35.59 0.22 -13.19
C ALA A 65 36.56 1.39 -12.97
N LYS A 66 37.13 1.94 -14.06
CA LYS A 66 38.06 3.09 -13.97
C LYS A 66 37.33 4.28 -13.30
N GLY A 67 38.03 5.00 -12.42
CA GLY A 67 37.46 6.08 -11.62
C GLY A 67 36.78 5.63 -10.31
N LEU A 68 36.30 4.37 -10.21
CA LEU A 68 35.61 3.85 -9.03
C LEU A 68 36.28 2.65 -8.37
N ASN A 69 37.30 2.03 -8.98
CA ASN A 69 38.00 0.86 -8.42
C ASN A 69 38.41 1.01 -6.94
N GLY A 70 38.82 2.22 -6.54
CA GLY A 70 39.24 2.53 -5.17
C GLY A 70 38.10 2.73 -4.17
N LYS A 71 36.84 2.63 -4.60
CA LYS A 71 35.63 2.90 -3.80
C LYS A 71 34.50 1.90 -4.05
N SER A 72 34.73 0.82 -4.79
CA SER A 72 33.64 -0.06 -5.23
C SER A 72 33.97 -1.53 -5.24
N ILE A 73 32.92 -2.35 -5.16
CA ILE A 73 32.97 -3.80 -5.37
C ILE A 73 32.40 -4.14 -6.74
N GLY A 74 33.21 -4.74 -7.61
CA GLY A 74 32.76 -5.33 -8.88
C GLY A 74 32.26 -6.76 -8.74
N ILE A 75 31.02 -7.01 -9.18
CA ILE A 75 30.39 -8.34 -9.31
C ILE A 75 30.26 -8.64 -10.81
N CYS A 76 30.77 -9.78 -11.27
CA CYS A 76 30.71 -10.19 -12.67
C CYS A 76 29.75 -11.37 -12.85
N PHE A 77 28.82 -11.27 -13.79
CA PHE A 77 27.91 -12.36 -14.16
C PHE A 77 28.46 -13.10 -15.38
N SER A 78 28.55 -14.43 -15.30
CA SER A 78 28.93 -15.28 -16.43
C SER A 78 27.91 -15.14 -17.58
N GLY A 79 28.39 -15.15 -18.82
CA GLY A 79 27.56 -14.94 -20.02
C GLY A 79 27.78 -13.56 -20.63
N ASP A 80 26.89 -13.19 -21.57
CA ASP A 80 26.88 -11.88 -22.22
C ASP A 80 25.47 -11.26 -22.10
N GLY A 81 25.33 -10.24 -21.26
CA GLY A 81 24.06 -9.55 -21.04
C GLY A 81 23.57 -8.68 -22.21
N ASP A 82 24.34 -8.57 -23.31
CA ASP A 82 23.83 -8.04 -24.58
C ASP A 82 23.12 -9.13 -25.41
N GLU A 83 23.58 -10.39 -25.31
CA GLU A 83 23.07 -11.51 -26.10
C GLU A 83 21.96 -12.30 -25.38
N GLU A 84 22.10 -12.54 -24.08
CA GLU A 84 21.23 -13.41 -23.28
C GLU A 84 20.79 -12.73 -21.98
N ASP A 85 19.59 -13.08 -21.49
CA ASP A 85 19.17 -12.71 -20.14
C ASP A 85 19.95 -13.55 -19.12
N PHE A 86 20.28 -12.98 -17.96
CA PHE A 86 20.83 -13.78 -16.87
C PHE A 86 19.80 -14.82 -16.43
N THR A 87 20.28 -16.04 -16.17
CA THR A 87 19.43 -17.11 -15.64
C THR A 87 18.81 -16.70 -14.31
N VAL A 88 17.70 -17.33 -13.94
CA VAL A 88 17.03 -17.09 -12.64
C VAL A 88 18.00 -17.29 -11.48
N ALA A 89 18.72 -18.41 -11.46
CA ALA A 89 19.70 -18.72 -10.41
C ALA A 89 20.85 -17.69 -10.32
N GLN A 90 21.33 -17.18 -11.45
CA GLN A 90 22.31 -16.08 -11.48
C GLN A 90 21.73 -14.81 -10.86
N ARG A 91 20.53 -14.45 -11.28
CA ARG A 91 19.88 -13.22 -10.90
C ARG A 91 19.59 -13.20 -9.40
N GLU A 92 19.08 -14.30 -8.86
CA GLU A 92 18.85 -14.50 -7.41
C GLU A 92 20.15 -14.39 -6.61
N ALA A 93 21.18 -15.18 -6.95
CA ALA A 93 22.46 -15.15 -6.26
C ALA A 93 23.15 -13.78 -6.34
N GLY A 94 23.02 -13.10 -7.49
CA GLY A 94 23.52 -11.75 -7.69
C GLY A 94 22.83 -10.71 -6.83
N LEU A 95 21.50 -10.75 -6.74
CA LEU A 95 20.72 -9.86 -5.88
C LEU A 95 21.06 -10.10 -4.40
N GLU A 96 21.12 -11.35 -3.97
CA GLU A 96 21.45 -11.72 -2.59
C GLU A 96 22.86 -11.29 -2.19
N LEU A 97 23.87 -11.59 -3.03
CA LEU A 97 25.23 -11.12 -2.83
C LEU A 97 25.28 -9.59 -2.74
N THR A 98 24.52 -8.91 -3.59
CA THR A 98 24.46 -7.44 -3.60
C THR A 98 23.85 -6.92 -2.29
N ARG A 99 22.75 -7.48 -1.81
CA ARG A 99 22.15 -7.12 -0.51
C ARG A 99 23.11 -7.33 0.65
N ARG A 100 23.80 -8.47 0.70
CA ARG A 100 24.81 -8.74 1.75
C ARG A 100 25.91 -7.67 1.78
N LEU A 101 26.38 -7.26 0.61
CA LEU A 101 27.41 -6.23 0.49
C LEU A 101 26.85 -4.82 0.78
N MET A 102 25.58 -4.57 0.45
CA MET A 102 24.91 -3.33 0.87
C MET A 102 24.84 -3.23 2.39
N ASP A 103 24.46 -4.30 3.07
CA ASP A 103 24.40 -4.36 4.54
C ASP A 103 25.80 -4.24 5.16
N GLU A 104 26.80 -4.98 4.63
CA GLU A 104 28.17 -4.99 5.16
C GLU A 104 28.89 -3.63 5.05
N TYR A 105 28.58 -2.86 4.01
CA TYR A 105 29.26 -1.58 3.71
C TYR A 105 28.33 -0.36 3.81
N GLU A 106 27.11 -0.52 4.30
CA GLU A 106 26.08 0.53 4.43
C GLU A 106 25.83 1.29 3.10
N ILE A 107 25.68 0.54 2.01
CA ILE A 107 25.51 1.09 0.65
C ILE A 107 24.02 1.12 0.30
N PRO A 108 23.43 2.28 -0.01
CA PRO A 108 22.03 2.37 -0.40
C PRO A 108 21.82 1.89 -1.85
N ALA A 109 20.60 1.47 -2.20
CA ALA A 109 20.29 0.82 -3.48
C ALA A 109 20.64 1.70 -4.69
N GLU A 110 20.54 3.03 -4.56
CA GLU A 110 20.86 4.01 -5.62
C GLU A 110 22.33 4.01 -6.00
N LYS A 111 23.21 3.49 -5.14
CA LYS A 111 24.65 3.33 -5.39
C LYS A 111 25.04 1.95 -5.94
N VAL A 112 24.04 1.15 -6.33
CA VAL A 112 24.23 -0.07 -7.11
C VAL A 112 24.05 0.25 -8.60
N LEU A 113 25.14 0.17 -9.35
CA LEU A 113 25.22 0.66 -10.73
C LEU A 113 25.64 -0.45 -11.69
N GLY A 114 25.15 -0.38 -12.92
CA GLY A 114 25.77 -1.05 -14.04
C GLY A 114 27.05 -0.34 -14.45
N HIS A 115 28.06 -1.04 -14.99
CA HIS A 115 29.29 -0.39 -15.47
C HIS A 115 29.01 0.79 -16.43
N ARG A 116 28.01 0.67 -17.31
CA ARG A 116 27.59 1.75 -18.22
C ARG A 116 27.11 3.02 -17.50
N GLU A 117 26.58 2.89 -16.29
CA GLU A 117 26.00 3.98 -15.50
C GLU A 117 27.05 4.83 -14.76
N ILE A 118 28.34 4.48 -14.85
CA ILE A 118 29.43 5.38 -14.44
C ILE A 118 29.33 6.73 -15.15
N ASN A 119 28.80 6.74 -16.39
CA ASN A 119 28.57 7.95 -17.15
C ASN A 119 27.61 8.91 -16.44
N THR A 120 26.62 8.41 -15.70
CA THR A 120 25.71 9.22 -14.88
C THR A 120 26.49 9.98 -13.79
N LEU A 121 27.44 9.30 -13.13
CA LEU A 121 28.29 9.95 -12.13
C LEU A 121 29.29 10.93 -12.74
N VAL A 122 29.71 10.70 -13.99
CA VAL A 122 30.51 11.67 -14.74
C VAL A 122 29.70 12.93 -15.05
N ASP A 123 28.45 12.76 -15.49
CA ASP A 123 27.55 13.87 -15.79
C ASP A 123 27.21 14.70 -14.53
N GLN A 124 27.17 14.05 -13.37
CA GLN A 124 26.99 14.70 -12.05
C GLN A 124 28.29 15.31 -11.48
N GLY A 125 29.43 15.17 -12.15
CA GLY A 125 30.72 15.68 -11.66
C GLY A 125 31.32 14.91 -10.49
N VAL A 126 30.75 13.76 -10.11
CA VAL A 126 31.25 12.87 -9.05
C VAL A 126 32.48 12.10 -9.53
N VAL A 127 32.51 11.72 -10.81
CA VAL A 127 33.64 11.04 -11.46
C VAL A 127 34.21 11.93 -12.57
N ALA A 128 35.54 11.98 -12.71
CA ALA A 128 36.18 12.81 -13.72
C ALA A 128 35.80 12.39 -15.16
N ALA A 129 35.61 13.36 -16.05
CA ALA A 129 35.21 13.15 -17.45
C ALA A 129 36.13 12.19 -18.24
N ALA A 130 37.41 12.09 -17.85
CA ALA A 130 38.38 11.16 -18.43
C ALA A 130 38.01 9.67 -18.22
N TYR A 131 37.08 9.36 -17.32
CA TYR A 131 36.65 7.99 -17.01
C TYR A 131 35.30 7.60 -17.65
N ARG A 132 34.76 8.43 -18.55
CA ARG A 132 33.58 8.07 -19.35
C ARG A 132 33.83 6.76 -20.10
N THR A 133 32.83 5.89 -20.12
CA THR A 133 32.88 4.56 -20.76
C THR A 133 31.89 4.46 -21.92
N SER A 134 32.23 3.69 -22.95
CA SER A 134 31.33 3.34 -24.07
C SER A 134 30.78 1.92 -23.96
N LYS A 135 31.02 1.24 -22.84
CA LYS A 135 30.60 -0.16 -22.62
C LYS A 135 29.08 -0.24 -22.37
N SER A 136 28.44 -1.26 -22.95
CA SER A 136 27.06 -1.69 -22.67
C SER A 136 26.90 -2.41 -21.33
N CYS A 137 28.00 -3.01 -20.85
CA CYS A 137 28.15 -3.75 -19.59
C CYS A 137 27.34 -3.12 -18.41
N PRO A 138 26.53 -3.89 -17.67
CA PRO A 138 26.40 -5.35 -17.67
C PRO A 138 25.61 -5.95 -18.85
N GLY A 139 25.27 -5.16 -19.85
CA GLY A 139 24.60 -5.60 -21.09
C GLY A 139 23.22 -4.97 -21.24
N ALA A 140 22.79 -4.74 -22.48
CA ALA A 140 21.59 -3.99 -22.84
C ALA A 140 20.30 -4.63 -22.33
N LYS A 141 20.28 -5.95 -22.09
CA LYS A 141 19.12 -6.67 -21.53
C LYS A 141 19.02 -6.60 -20.00
N VAL A 142 20.07 -6.15 -19.33
CA VAL A 142 20.06 -6.00 -17.86
C VAL A 142 19.46 -4.63 -17.50
N ASP A 143 18.24 -4.63 -16.98
CA ASP A 143 17.59 -3.43 -16.44
C ASP A 143 18.11 -3.13 -15.02
N MET A 144 18.96 -2.12 -14.89
CA MET A 144 19.53 -1.72 -13.62
C MET A 144 18.54 -0.97 -12.72
N ASP A 145 17.51 -0.32 -13.28
CA ASP A 145 16.43 0.26 -12.49
C ASP A 145 15.59 -0.87 -11.88
N ASP A 146 15.35 -1.94 -12.63
CA ASP A 146 14.70 -3.15 -12.09
C ASP A 146 15.53 -3.82 -10.98
N VAL A 147 16.85 -3.95 -11.19
CA VAL A 147 17.75 -4.45 -10.14
C VAL A 147 17.66 -3.57 -8.90
N ARG A 148 17.73 -2.24 -9.01
CA ARG A 148 17.59 -1.33 -7.87
C ARG A 148 16.21 -1.43 -7.22
N ARG A 149 15.13 -1.51 -8.02
CA ARG A 149 13.78 -1.78 -7.51
C ARG A 149 13.73 -3.09 -6.72
N GLN A 150 14.41 -4.15 -7.15
CA GLN A 150 14.44 -5.44 -6.45
C GLN A 150 15.44 -5.50 -5.30
N LEU A 151 16.44 -4.63 -5.26
CA LEU A 151 17.26 -4.47 -4.07
C LEU A 151 16.48 -3.67 -3.01
N ALA A 152 15.63 -2.75 -3.46
CA ALA A 152 14.66 -2.03 -2.64
C ALA A 152 13.40 -2.86 -2.30
N ALA A 153 13.03 -3.86 -3.11
CA ALA A 153 11.83 -4.69 -2.98
C ALA A 153 12.18 -6.18 -2.76
N CYS A 154 11.65 -6.92 -1.80
CA CYS A 154 10.93 -6.63 -0.58
C CYS A 154 11.44 -7.71 0.37
N ARG A 155 12.01 -7.32 1.52
CA ARG A 155 11.72 -8.13 2.71
C ARG A 155 10.25 -7.83 2.98
N PHE A 156 9.38 -8.84 3.07
CA PHE A 156 8.07 -8.60 3.65
C PHE A 156 8.28 -8.48 5.16
N ALA A 157 8.68 -7.28 5.54
CA ALA A 157 8.81 -6.78 6.87
C ALA A 157 8.43 -5.31 6.75
N LEU A 158 7.44 -4.88 7.51
CA LEU A 158 7.26 -3.49 7.88
C LEU A 158 7.90 -3.36 9.26
N PRO A 159 9.25 -3.43 9.39
CA PRO A 159 9.89 -3.61 10.67
C PRO A 159 9.65 -2.37 11.52
N VAL A 160 9.04 -2.58 12.67
CA VAL A 160 8.90 -1.57 13.70
C VAL A 160 9.68 -2.04 14.88
N ASP A 161 10.72 -1.29 15.12
CA ASP A 161 11.55 -1.50 16.27
C ASP A 161 10.99 -0.73 17.45
N LEU A 162 10.56 -1.48 18.47
CA LEU A 162 9.96 -0.94 19.69
C LEU A 162 11.04 -0.51 20.72
N GLY A 163 12.29 -0.34 20.30
CA GLY A 163 13.42 0.11 21.15
C GLY A 163 14.67 0.68 20.46
N HIS A 164 14.90 0.43 19.16
CA HIS A 164 16.07 0.87 18.37
C HIS A 164 15.71 1.47 17.01
N GLY A 165 14.46 1.96 16.86
CA GLY A 165 13.98 3.02 15.97
C GLY A 165 14.23 2.85 14.47
N VAL A 166 13.41 2.01 13.87
CA VAL A 166 13.14 1.96 12.43
C VAL A 166 11.83 2.73 12.17
N GLU A 167 11.88 3.75 11.31
CA GLU A 167 10.71 4.58 10.98
C GLU A 167 9.84 3.90 9.92
N VAL A 168 8.53 3.87 10.16
CA VAL A 168 7.54 3.50 9.13
C VAL A 168 7.26 4.73 8.28
N THR A 169 7.36 4.62 6.96
CA THR A 169 7.05 5.75 6.07
C THR A 169 5.68 5.58 5.44
N ASP A 170 4.99 6.70 5.16
CA ASP A 170 3.72 6.70 4.42
C ASP A 170 3.85 6.04 3.04
N GLU A 171 5.01 6.18 2.39
CA GLU A 171 5.33 5.54 1.11
C GLU A 171 5.40 4.02 1.24
N ALA A 172 6.05 3.50 2.29
CA ALA A 172 6.09 2.07 2.55
C ALA A 172 4.67 1.53 2.81
N LEU A 173 3.88 2.21 3.64
CA LEU A 173 2.49 1.84 3.92
C LEU A 173 1.63 1.81 2.66
N ALA A 174 1.71 2.86 1.84
CA ALA A 174 1.01 2.94 0.56
C ALA A 174 1.42 1.76 -0.36
N GLY A 175 2.71 1.41 -0.39
CA GLY A 175 3.23 0.26 -1.12
C GLY A 175 2.59 -1.07 -0.69
N TYR A 176 2.43 -1.33 0.61
CA TYR A 176 1.79 -2.55 1.11
C TYR A 176 0.30 -2.63 0.71
N TYR A 177 -0.43 -1.52 0.78
CA TYR A 177 -1.84 -1.49 0.39
C TYR A 177 -2.01 -1.56 -1.13
N ASP A 178 -1.21 -0.84 -1.92
CA ASP A 178 -1.23 -0.97 -3.37
C ASP A 178 -0.89 -2.41 -3.81
N HIS A 179 0.05 -3.06 -3.13
CA HIS A 179 0.41 -4.46 -3.37
C HIS A 179 -0.75 -5.41 -3.07
N SER A 180 -1.31 -5.35 -1.86
CA SER A 180 -2.32 -6.31 -1.38
C SER A 180 -3.73 -6.04 -1.91
N GLU A 181 -4.10 -4.77 -2.11
CA GLU A 181 -5.46 -4.37 -2.46
C GLU A 181 -5.65 -4.16 -3.97
N LYS A 182 -4.65 -3.61 -4.68
CA LYS A 182 -4.75 -3.29 -6.11
C LYS A 182 -4.05 -4.30 -7.02
N GLN A 183 -2.79 -4.62 -6.74
CA GLN A 183 -1.96 -5.46 -7.61
C GLN A 183 -2.26 -6.95 -7.45
N HIS A 184 -2.54 -7.38 -6.21
CA HIS A 184 -2.72 -8.80 -5.86
C HIS A 184 -3.98 -9.07 -5.02
N PRO A 185 -5.17 -8.78 -5.56
CA PRO A 185 -6.44 -8.95 -4.86
C PRO A 185 -6.68 -10.42 -4.45
N GLY A 186 -7.24 -10.65 -3.25
CA GLY A 186 -7.69 -12.01 -2.87
C GLY A 186 -7.67 -12.39 -1.39
N GLY A 187 -7.02 -11.62 -0.51
CA GLY A 187 -6.99 -11.88 0.93
C GLY A 187 -6.79 -10.59 1.70
N TYR A 188 -7.90 -9.91 1.97
CA TYR A 188 -7.95 -8.60 2.61
C TYR A 188 -8.23 -8.75 4.10
N PHE A 189 -7.83 -7.76 4.89
CA PHE A 189 -8.30 -7.68 6.27
C PHE A 189 -9.56 -6.78 6.33
N PRO A 190 -10.66 -7.18 7.00
CA PRO A 190 -10.89 -8.47 7.68
C PRO A 190 -11.65 -9.49 6.79
N LEU A 191 -11.62 -9.29 5.47
CA LEU A 191 -12.46 -10.00 4.50
C LEU A 191 -11.67 -10.83 3.50
N GLY A 192 -11.97 -12.12 3.46
CA GLY A 192 -11.54 -12.97 2.36
C GLY A 192 -12.33 -12.65 1.09
N ALA A 193 -11.70 -12.82 -0.07
CA ALA A 193 -12.37 -12.70 -1.37
C ALA A 193 -13.49 -13.75 -1.60
N ASN A 194 -13.61 -14.70 -0.68
CA ASN A 194 -14.61 -15.74 -0.53
C ASN A 194 -15.68 -15.40 0.54
N THR A 195 -15.77 -14.13 0.96
CA THR A 195 -16.83 -13.58 1.82
C THR A 195 -16.86 -14.10 3.26
N VAL A 196 -15.77 -14.73 3.71
CA VAL A 196 -15.58 -15.19 5.10
C VAL A 196 -14.65 -14.24 5.84
N TRP A 197 -14.64 -14.34 7.16
CA TRP A 197 -13.66 -13.65 7.98
C TRP A 197 -12.24 -14.06 7.61
N HIS A 198 -11.34 -13.09 7.53
CA HIS A 198 -9.94 -13.28 7.20
C HIS A 198 -9.08 -12.41 8.12
N GLY A 199 -8.26 -13.05 8.96
CA GLY A 199 -7.51 -12.41 10.05
C GLY A 199 -6.34 -11.54 9.60
N GLY A 200 -5.83 -11.76 8.39
CA GLY A 200 -4.58 -11.16 7.93
C GLY A 200 -4.63 -10.55 6.53
N LEU A 201 -3.43 -10.41 5.95
CA LEU A 201 -3.20 -9.92 4.61
C LEU A 201 -2.40 -10.93 3.80
N HIS A 202 -2.75 -11.07 2.52
CA HIS A 202 -1.97 -11.81 1.56
C HIS A 202 -0.96 -10.91 0.85
N LEU A 203 0.33 -11.25 0.96
CA LEU A 203 1.41 -10.56 0.27
C LEU A 203 2.09 -11.51 -0.70
N ARG A 204 2.19 -11.11 -1.97
CA ARG A 204 2.80 -11.92 -3.04
C ARG A 204 4.24 -11.55 -3.34
N GLY A 205 5.01 -12.52 -3.80
CA GLY A 205 6.41 -12.35 -4.17
C GLY A 205 6.94 -13.59 -4.87
N GLU A 206 8.25 -13.63 -5.09
CA GLU A 206 8.91 -14.80 -5.68
C GLU A 206 9.02 -15.93 -4.65
N ARG A 207 8.40 -17.07 -4.99
CA ARG A 207 8.42 -18.30 -4.19
C ARG A 207 9.87 -18.75 -3.98
N GLY A 208 10.24 -18.98 -2.73
CA GLY A 208 11.52 -19.57 -2.38
C GLY A 208 12.72 -18.63 -2.53
N ALA A 209 12.50 -17.37 -2.90
CA ALA A 209 13.54 -16.35 -3.03
C ALA A 209 13.21 -15.09 -2.22
N THR A 210 11.92 -14.76 -2.04
CA THR A 210 11.51 -13.60 -1.25
C THR A 210 11.68 -13.86 0.23
N VAL A 211 12.43 -13.01 0.92
CA VAL A 211 12.68 -13.12 2.37
C VAL A 211 11.53 -12.51 3.15
N ILE A 212 11.04 -13.25 4.16
CA ILE A 212 10.07 -12.79 5.14
C ILE A 212 10.84 -12.39 6.40
N GLY A 213 10.61 -11.18 6.91
CA GLY A 213 11.25 -10.70 8.13
C GLY A 213 10.23 -10.43 9.23
N ALA A 214 10.69 -10.38 10.47
CA ALA A 214 9.83 -10.03 11.60
C ALA A 214 9.34 -8.57 11.47
N CYS A 215 8.05 -8.34 11.67
CA CYS A 215 7.46 -7.00 11.65
C CYS A 215 7.78 -6.18 12.90
N ALA A 216 8.14 -6.82 14.01
CA ALA A 216 8.50 -6.17 15.26
C ALA A 216 9.35 -7.11 16.10
N ASP A 217 10.03 -6.54 17.10
CA ASP A 217 10.73 -7.32 18.12
C ASP A 217 9.77 -8.28 18.80
N GLY A 218 10.18 -9.53 18.97
CA GLY A 218 9.31 -10.54 19.55
C GLY A 218 10.05 -11.80 19.96
N GLU A 219 9.30 -12.71 20.57
CA GLU A 219 9.72 -14.04 20.93
C GLU A 219 9.07 -15.04 19.99
N LEU A 220 9.88 -15.93 19.40
CA LEU A 220 9.39 -16.98 18.53
C LEU A 220 8.81 -18.11 19.38
N VAL A 221 7.49 -18.16 19.53
CA VAL A 221 6.81 -19.06 20.46
C VAL A 221 6.42 -20.38 19.83
N ALA A 222 6.11 -20.40 18.53
CA ALA A 222 5.77 -21.62 17.82
C ALA A 222 6.25 -21.58 16.37
N ALA A 223 6.56 -22.76 15.84
CA ALA A 223 6.80 -22.92 14.41
C ALA A 223 6.42 -24.33 13.95
N ARG A 224 6.04 -24.42 12.68
CA ARG A 224 5.93 -25.68 11.92
C ARG A 224 6.76 -25.50 10.67
N MET A 225 7.87 -26.23 10.57
CA MET A 225 8.89 -26.05 9.52
C MET A 225 9.39 -27.40 9.01
N PHE A 226 8.56 -28.13 8.28
CA PHE A 226 8.93 -29.45 7.78
C PHE A 226 9.07 -29.50 6.27
N GLU A 227 9.87 -30.46 5.84
CA GLU A 227 10.22 -30.71 4.44
C GLU A 227 9.04 -31.33 3.69
N THR A 228 8.90 -30.92 2.43
CA THR A 228 8.05 -31.64 1.48
C THR A 228 8.68 -32.95 1.04
N ASP A 229 8.11 -34.09 1.43
CA ASP A 229 8.55 -35.38 0.91
C ASP A 229 7.99 -35.70 -0.49
N ALA A 230 8.44 -36.82 -1.06
CA ALA A 230 8.05 -37.28 -2.41
C ALA A 230 6.54 -37.59 -2.54
N ASP A 231 5.83 -37.78 -1.42
CA ASP A 231 4.38 -38.01 -1.37
C ASP A 231 3.59 -36.70 -1.21
N GLY A 232 4.27 -35.56 -1.11
CA GLY A 232 3.69 -34.23 -0.96
C GLY A 232 3.38 -33.84 0.49
N GLN A 233 3.83 -34.60 1.49
CA GLN A 233 3.70 -34.24 2.91
C GLN A 233 4.49 -32.96 3.16
N GLY A 234 3.84 -31.84 3.45
CA GLY A 234 4.47 -30.50 3.51
C GLY A 234 3.68 -29.46 2.71
N HIS A 235 2.89 -29.93 1.73
CA HIS A 235 1.87 -29.13 1.07
C HIS A 235 0.49 -29.65 1.42
N GLY A 236 -0.31 -28.78 2.04
CA GLY A 236 -1.75 -28.93 2.01
C GLY A 236 -2.27 -28.77 0.58
N HIS A 237 -3.56 -29.02 0.40
CA HIS A 237 -4.20 -28.85 -0.91
C HIS A 237 -3.98 -27.45 -1.49
N TYR A 238 -3.97 -26.43 -0.61
CA TYR A 238 -3.85 -25.03 -0.97
C TYR A 238 -2.43 -24.46 -0.89
N GLY A 239 -1.38 -25.28 -0.66
CA GLY A 239 -0.01 -24.80 -0.58
C GLY A 239 0.68 -25.19 0.72
N SER A 240 1.73 -24.45 1.09
CA SER A 240 2.54 -24.78 2.27
C SER A 240 1.74 -24.68 3.56
N VAL A 241 1.94 -25.60 4.48
CA VAL A 241 1.35 -25.56 5.84
C VAL A 241 2.33 -25.03 6.89
N ASN A 242 3.53 -24.61 6.48
CA ASN A 242 4.56 -24.12 7.38
C ASN A 242 4.27 -22.69 7.83
N PHE A 243 4.54 -22.44 9.11
CA PHE A 243 4.37 -21.12 9.71
C PHE A 243 5.37 -20.86 10.83
N ILE A 244 5.53 -19.57 11.14
CA ILE A 244 6.19 -19.06 12.33
C ILE A 244 5.20 -18.15 13.07
N LEU A 245 5.16 -18.29 14.40
CA LEU A 245 4.36 -17.46 15.30
C LEU A 245 5.27 -16.72 16.27
N LEU A 246 5.17 -15.39 16.25
CA LEU A 246 5.84 -14.51 17.20
C LEU A 246 4.86 -14.01 18.25
N ARG A 247 5.30 -13.97 19.51
CA ARG A 247 4.64 -13.25 20.60
C ARG A 247 5.39 -11.94 20.84
N HIS A 248 4.65 -10.87 21.00
CA HIS A 248 5.19 -9.54 21.24
C HIS A 248 4.63 -8.98 22.54
N VAL A 249 5.44 -8.19 23.24
CA VAL A 249 5.05 -7.49 24.46
C VAL A 249 5.51 -6.04 24.36
N ALA A 250 4.58 -5.10 24.51
CA ALA A 250 4.87 -3.68 24.52
C ALA A 250 4.27 -3.00 25.75
N SER A 251 4.96 -1.99 26.26
CA SER A 251 4.51 -1.13 27.35
C SER A 251 4.70 0.34 26.99
N ALA A 252 3.97 1.22 27.68
CA ALA A 252 4.14 2.67 27.58
C ALA A 252 5.60 3.09 27.72
N THR A 253 6.33 2.46 28.64
CA THR A 253 7.75 2.75 28.89
C THR A 253 8.64 2.37 27.70
N GLN A 254 8.40 1.20 27.09
CA GLN A 254 9.17 0.73 25.92
C GLN A 254 8.91 1.62 24.71
N LEU A 255 7.65 1.93 24.38
CA LEU A 255 7.34 2.81 23.25
C LEU A 255 7.85 4.25 23.46
N ARG A 256 7.80 4.78 24.70
CA ARG A 256 8.39 6.09 25.03
C ARG A 256 9.91 6.11 24.85
N GLN A 257 10.61 5.00 25.11
CA GLN A 257 12.05 4.90 24.88
C GLN A 257 12.39 4.79 23.39
N ALA A 258 11.59 4.05 22.62
CA ALA A 258 11.73 3.95 21.16
C ALA A 258 11.51 5.31 20.44
N ASN A 259 10.47 6.04 20.83
CA ASN A 259 10.10 7.35 20.27
C ASN A 259 11.01 8.51 20.72
N ARG A 260 12.00 8.25 21.59
CA ARG A 260 12.97 9.25 22.08
C ARG A 260 14.22 9.39 21.22
N LYS A 261 14.25 8.80 20.03
CA LYS A 261 15.38 8.99 19.12
C LYS A 261 15.53 10.45 18.68
N PRO A 262 16.77 10.91 18.44
CA PRO A 262 17.04 12.33 18.24
C PRO A 262 16.53 12.74 16.87
N VAL A 263 15.49 13.57 16.83
CA VAL A 263 15.09 14.31 15.63
C VAL A 263 16.30 15.13 15.17
N GLU A 264 16.87 14.78 14.01
CA GLU A 264 18.10 15.41 13.49
C GLU A 264 17.89 16.89 13.08
N THR A 265 16.67 17.40 13.16
CA THR A 265 16.32 18.80 12.89
C THR A 265 15.41 19.39 13.97
N TYR A 266 15.99 20.16 14.88
CA TYR A 266 15.21 20.98 15.82
C TYR A 266 14.81 22.30 15.17
N ARG A 267 13.54 22.71 15.29
CA ARG A 267 13.19 24.14 15.34
C ARG A 267 13.35 24.61 16.79
N VAL A 268 14.52 25.15 17.12
CA VAL A 268 14.75 25.72 18.45
C VAL A 268 14.10 27.11 18.51
N ARG A 269 13.09 27.29 19.36
CA ARG A 269 12.65 28.63 19.76
C ARG A 269 13.62 29.12 20.82
N ILE A 270 14.65 29.86 20.40
CA ILE A 270 15.73 30.26 21.28
C ILE A 270 15.22 31.34 22.24
N SER A 271 15.04 31.00 23.52
CA SER A 271 14.74 31.97 24.57
C SER A 271 16.00 32.72 25.01
N THR A 272 17.20 32.11 24.95
CA THR A 272 18.48 32.78 25.26
C THR A 272 19.68 32.07 24.59
N LEU A 273 20.53 32.81 23.86
CA LEU A 273 21.81 32.33 23.28
C LEU A 273 22.97 32.80 24.15
N ASN A 274 23.81 31.88 24.64
CA ASN A 274 24.99 32.22 25.44
C ASN A 274 26.27 31.72 24.76
N PHE A 275 27.02 32.63 24.14
CA PHE A 275 28.35 32.35 23.62
C PHE A 275 29.39 32.60 24.72
N ARG A 276 29.99 31.53 25.27
CA ARG A 276 31.14 31.66 26.17
C ARG A 276 32.43 31.76 25.33
N PRO A 277 33.35 32.71 25.62
CA PRO A 277 34.73 32.60 25.14
C PRO A 277 35.42 31.42 25.83
N GLN A 278 36.43 30.83 25.17
CA GLN A 278 37.29 29.77 25.73
C GLN A 278 37.74 30.05 27.18
N PRO A 279 38.06 29.01 27.97
CA PRO A 279 38.50 29.16 29.36
C PRO A 279 39.67 30.16 29.47
N GLY A 280 39.47 31.29 30.16
CA GLY A 280 40.53 32.24 30.49
C GLY A 280 40.42 33.68 29.96
N ARG A 281 39.30 34.12 29.37
CA ARG A 281 39.05 35.55 29.06
C ARG A 281 37.63 36.00 29.44
N SER A 282 37.47 37.26 29.87
CA SER A 282 36.19 37.78 30.39
C SER A 282 35.09 37.82 29.32
N ALA A 283 33.86 37.55 29.77
CA ALA A 283 32.67 37.45 28.93
C ALA A 283 32.26 38.83 28.38
N THR A 284 32.32 39.01 27.06
CA THR A 284 31.56 40.06 26.38
C THR A 284 30.28 39.45 25.84
N HIS A 285 29.13 39.83 26.42
CA HIS A 285 27.81 39.52 25.87
C HIS A 285 27.69 40.20 24.50
N GLY A 286 27.16 39.49 23.52
CA GLY A 286 26.89 40.07 22.21
C GLY A 286 25.67 39.44 21.57
N HIS A 287 25.00 40.21 20.72
CA HIS A 287 23.73 39.82 20.09
C HIS A 287 24.00 39.21 18.70
N LEU A 288 23.42 38.03 18.44
CA LEU A 288 23.42 37.38 17.13
C LEU A 288 22.16 37.80 16.36
N HIS A 289 22.25 38.06 15.05
CA HIS A 289 21.09 38.45 14.25
C HIS A 289 20.28 37.21 13.81
N VAL A 290 18.96 37.37 13.63
CA VAL A 290 18.03 36.28 13.25
C VAL A 290 18.39 35.61 11.91
N GLY A 291 19.19 36.27 11.06
CA GLY A 291 19.67 35.73 9.78
C GLY A 291 21.02 35.00 9.85
N ASP A 292 21.65 34.91 11.02
CA ASP A 292 22.95 34.25 11.18
C ASP A 292 22.77 32.71 11.28
N LEU A 293 23.55 31.96 10.50
CA LEU A 293 23.50 30.49 10.41
C LEU A 293 24.34 29.85 11.52
N LEU A 294 23.73 28.90 12.24
CA LEU A 294 24.37 28.11 13.29
C LEU A 294 24.50 26.64 12.86
N ARG A 295 25.59 25.99 13.25
CA ARG A 295 25.81 24.54 13.04
C ARG A 295 26.11 23.88 14.38
N ARG A 296 25.52 22.70 14.60
CA ARG A 296 25.85 21.84 15.75
C ARG A 296 27.25 21.26 15.59
N ARG A 297 28.01 21.22 16.69
CA ARG A 297 29.25 20.44 16.77
C ARG A 297 29.06 19.13 17.54
N ALA A 298 29.91 18.16 17.25
CA ALA A 298 30.11 17.00 18.11
C ALA A 298 30.82 17.43 19.41
N GLY A 299 30.31 16.97 20.55
CA GLY A 299 30.81 17.27 21.88
C GLY A 299 29.78 16.91 22.94
N GLU A 300 30.23 16.54 24.15
CA GLU A 300 29.32 16.26 25.26
C GLU A 300 28.62 17.54 25.72
N PRO A 301 27.29 17.51 25.97
CA PRO A 301 26.57 18.64 26.53
C PRO A 301 27.07 18.94 27.95
N ASP A 302 27.36 20.21 28.24
CA ASP A 302 27.83 20.65 29.57
C ASP A 302 26.61 20.85 30.47
N VAL A 303 26.36 19.91 31.39
CA VAL A 303 25.18 19.91 32.26
C VAL A 303 25.52 20.64 33.56
N ASP A 304 25.34 21.97 33.61
CA ASP A 304 25.59 22.74 34.85
C ASP A 304 24.30 23.22 35.54
N LYS A 305 24.42 23.44 36.84
CA LYS A 305 23.39 23.65 37.87
C LYS A 305 22.28 24.62 37.43
N GLY A 306 21.12 24.06 37.13
CA GLY A 306 19.90 24.80 36.77
C GLY A 306 18.84 23.95 36.07
N GLY A 307 19.15 22.71 35.66
CA GLY A 307 18.19 21.79 35.05
C GLY A 307 18.07 21.91 33.52
N TYR A 308 18.89 22.73 32.87
CA TYR A 308 18.89 22.91 31.42
C TYR A 308 19.98 22.07 30.75
N ALA A 309 19.66 21.51 29.58
CA ALA A 309 20.64 20.85 28.72
C ALA A 309 21.22 21.85 27.72
N TRP A 310 22.53 21.83 27.55
CA TRP A 310 23.24 22.79 26.70
C TRP A 310 23.75 22.14 25.41
N ILE A 311 23.41 22.72 24.26
CA ILE A 311 23.83 22.20 22.95
C ILE A 311 25.03 22.99 22.43
N PRO A 312 26.17 22.36 22.09
CA PRO A 312 27.32 23.05 21.52
C PRO A 312 27.06 23.46 20.07
N LEU A 313 27.28 24.75 19.78
CA LEU A 313 27.03 25.38 18.49
C LEU A 313 28.25 26.19 18.00
N GLU A 314 28.36 26.34 16.69
CA GLU A 314 29.31 27.22 16.01
C GLU A 314 28.57 28.10 15.00
N VAL A 315 28.95 29.38 14.92
CA VAL A 315 28.41 30.30 13.90
C VAL A 315 29.10 30.03 12.57
N VAL A 316 28.35 29.53 11.60
CA VAL A 316 28.86 29.15 10.26
C VAL A 316 28.45 30.14 9.16
N GLY A 317 27.56 31.08 9.48
CA GLY A 317 27.22 32.22 8.62
C GLY A 317 26.78 33.39 9.49
N SER A 318 27.32 34.58 9.26
CA SER A 318 26.84 35.80 9.90
C SER A 318 27.10 37.00 9.00
N THR A 319 26.23 38.00 9.07
CA THR A 319 26.50 39.32 8.44
C THR A 319 27.60 40.10 9.16
N ASP A 320 27.95 39.72 10.39
CA ASP A 320 29.05 40.30 11.16
C ASP A 320 30.21 39.29 11.26
N ALA A 321 31.32 39.62 10.59
CA ALA A 321 32.49 38.75 10.51
C ALA A 321 33.16 38.46 11.86
N THR A 322 32.85 39.23 12.91
CA THR A 322 33.39 38.99 14.25
C THR A 322 32.84 37.72 14.92
N TRP A 323 31.68 37.22 14.44
CA TRP A 323 30.99 36.05 14.97
C TRP A 323 31.32 34.75 14.26
N LEU A 324 31.76 34.79 13.00
CA LEU A 324 32.09 33.60 12.22
C LEU A 324 33.14 32.73 12.93
N GLY A 325 32.84 31.43 13.10
CA GLY A 325 33.69 30.46 13.79
C GLY A 325 33.68 30.56 15.32
N LYS A 326 32.89 31.47 15.92
CA LYS A 326 32.71 31.52 17.38
C LYS A 326 31.87 30.33 17.84
N GLN A 327 32.26 29.78 18.98
CA GLN A 327 31.61 28.65 19.62
C GLN A 327 30.78 29.13 20.81
N GLY A 328 29.67 28.47 21.05
CA GLY A 328 28.78 28.78 22.17
C GLY A 328 27.85 27.63 22.50
N TYR A 329 26.95 27.88 23.45
CA TYR A 329 25.95 26.91 23.86
C TYR A 329 24.54 27.55 23.81
N ALA A 330 23.58 26.80 23.29
CA ALA A 330 22.17 27.15 23.43
C ALA A 330 21.57 26.40 24.62
N ALA A 331 20.87 27.12 25.50
CA ALA A 331 20.05 26.49 26.52
C ALA A 331 18.82 25.89 25.85
N TYR A 332 18.58 24.61 26.10
CA TYR A 332 17.34 23.95 25.73
C TYR A 332 16.64 23.48 27.02
N ASP A 333 15.34 23.75 27.11
CA ASP A 333 14.48 23.33 28.22
C ASP A 333 13.88 21.95 27.91
N PRO A 334 14.29 20.89 28.64
CA PRO A 334 13.80 19.53 28.40
C PRO A 334 12.30 19.36 28.64
N SER A 335 11.65 20.27 29.38
CA SER A 335 10.20 20.23 29.64
C SER A 335 9.35 20.55 28.41
N TRP A 336 9.98 21.01 27.31
CA TRP A 336 9.32 21.28 26.03
C TRP A 336 9.38 20.09 25.05
N LEU A 337 10.02 18.98 25.43
CA LEU A 337 9.85 17.68 24.80
C LEU A 337 8.76 16.91 25.56
N GLU A 338 7.52 17.41 25.48
CA GLU A 338 6.37 16.53 25.67
C GLU A 338 6.16 15.79 24.34
N ALA A 339 6.52 14.51 24.31
CA ALA A 339 5.83 13.61 23.39
C ALA A 339 4.39 13.48 23.91
N VAL A 340 3.51 14.43 23.57
CA VAL A 340 2.07 14.15 23.56
C VAL A 340 1.82 13.32 22.31
N GLY A 341 2.22 12.06 22.37
CA GLY A 341 2.01 11.07 21.33
C GLY A 341 0.89 10.12 21.72
N ALA A 342 0.19 9.57 20.73
CA ALA A 342 -0.90 8.60 20.88
C ALA A 342 -0.58 7.43 21.86
N THR A 343 0.70 7.16 22.14
CA THR A 343 1.19 6.12 23.07
C THR A 343 0.63 6.20 24.49
N ASP A 344 0.34 7.39 25.01
CA ASP A 344 -0.22 7.55 26.36
C ASP A 344 -1.72 7.21 26.40
N GLU A 345 -2.43 7.38 25.29
CA GLU A 345 -3.82 6.94 25.11
C GLU A 345 -3.91 5.43 24.88
N LEU A 346 -2.94 4.85 24.16
CA LEU A 346 -2.85 3.41 23.93
C LEU A 346 -2.75 2.67 25.29
N PHE A 347 -1.78 2.99 26.15
CA PHE A 347 -1.60 2.32 27.43
C PHE A 347 -2.24 3.05 28.62
N ALA A 348 -3.43 3.62 28.44
CA ALA A 348 -4.10 4.42 29.48
C ALA A 348 -4.30 3.66 30.80
N ASP A 349 -4.35 2.32 30.78
CA ASP A 349 -4.47 1.45 31.95
C ASP A 349 -3.13 1.04 32.58
N GLY A 350 -2.01 1.39 31.93
CA GLY A 350 -0.65 1.09 32.37
C GLY A 350 -0.21 -0.37 32.21
N LYS A 351 -1.02 -1.23 31.59
CA LYS A 351 -0.69 -2.65 31.42
C LYS A 351 0.11 -2.88 30.13
N PRO A 352 1.11 -3.78 30.12
CA PRO A 352 1.73 -4.21 28.88
C PRO A 352 0.72 -4.92 27.98
N TRP A 353 0.74 -4.59 26.70
CA TRP A 353 -0.03 -5.31 25.69
C TRP A 353 0.72 -6.54 25.22
N THR A 354 -0.02 -7.61 24.99
CA THR A 354 0.49 -8.83 24.38
C THR A 354 -0.29 -9.11 23.10
N TRP A 355 0.42 -9.29 21.99
CA TRP A 355 -0.15 -9.71 20.71
C TRP A 355 0.76 -10.72 20.02
N TYR A 356 0.24 -11.29 18.94
CA TYR A 356 0.91 -12.30 18.16
C TYR A 356 0.95 -11.88 16.70
N SER A 357 2.06 -12.22 16.02
CA SER A 357 2.18 -12.11 14.56
C SER A 357 2.40 -13.48 13.96
N LEU A 358 1.51 -13.89 13.06
CA LEU A 358 1.60 -15.15 12.32
C LEU A 358 2.12 -14.90 10.90
N TYR A 359 3.08 -15.73 10.47
CA TYR A 359 3.59 -15.77 9.10
C TYR A 359 3.36 -17.18 8.54
N MET A 360 2.36 -17.34 7.69
CA MET A 360 1.88 -18.64 7.18
C MET A 360 2.11 -18.79 5.68
N HIS A 361 2.25 -20.03 5.22
CA HIS A 361 2.67 -20.43 3.87
C HIS A 361 4.17 -20.24 3.61
N LEU A 362 5.01 -20.51 4.60
CA LEU A 362 6.47 -20.43 4.48
C LEU A 362 7.04 -21.54 3.58
N ASP A 363 8.14 -21.28 2.87
CA ASP A 363 8.74 -22.24 1.94
C ASP A 363 9.09 -23.59 2.60
N PRO A 364 8.67 -24.74 2.05
CA PRO A 364 8.86 -26.04 2.70
C PRO A 364 10.16 -26.76 2.32
N ARG A 365 11.24 -26.02 1.99
CA ARG A 365 12.55 -26.61 1.76
C ARG A 365 13.14 -27.22 3.04
N PRO A 366 14.09 -28.18 2.91
CA PRO A 366 14.72 -28.79 4.07
C PRO A 366 15.45 -27.74 4.91
N LEU A 367 15.30 -27.81 6.24
CA LEU A 367 16.00 -26.91 7.19
C LEU A 367 17.53 -26.99 7.06
N ALA A 368 18.07 -28.13 6.61
CA ALA A 368 19.48 -28.34 6.34
C ALA A 368 19.98 -27.67 5.05
N LYS A 369 19.09 -27.42 4.08
CA LYS A 369 19.39 -26.77 2.80
C LYS A 369 18.96 -25.30 2.86
N ARG A 370 19.63 -24.53 3.73
CA ARG A 370 19.38 -23.09 3.87
C ARG A 370 19.70 -22.37 2.55
N HIS A 371 18.91 -21.37 2.20
CA HIS A 371 19.27 -20.46 1.10
C HIS A 371 20.60 -19.79 1.47
N PRO A 372 21.51 -19.56 0.51
CA PRO A 372 22.64 -18.66 0.73
C PRO A 372 22.08 -17.35 1.34
N GLY A 373 22.69 -16.79 2.36
CA GLY A 373 22.13 -15.60 3.04
C GLY A 373 21.10 -15.86 4.15
N LEU A 374 20.49 -17.06 4.23
CA LEU A 374 19.77 -17.54 5.42
C LEU A 374 20.59 -18.53 6.26
N GLU A 375 21.86 -18.73 5.91
CA GLU A 375 22.73 -19.76 6.49
C GLU A 375 22.92 -19.66 8.01
N ARG A 376 22.51 -18.55 8.63
CA ARG A 376 22.46 -18.34 10.08
C ARG A 376 21.19 -17.62 10.51
N LEU A 377 20.01 -18.21 10.24
CA LEU A 377 18.81 -17.83 10.98
C LEU A 377 19.12 -17.91 12.47
N ARG A 378 19.24 -16.75 13.12
CA ARG A 378 19.76 -16.70 14.48
C ARG A 378 18.80 -17.43 15.40
N TRP A 379 17.50 -17.34 15.15
CA TRP A 379 16.49 -18.04 15.93
C TRP A 379 16.65 -19.58 15.91
N ILE A 380 17.08 -20.19 14.80
CA ILE A 380 17.38 -21.64 14.77
C ILE A 380 18.67 -21.93 15.53
N ALA A 381 19.67 -21.06 15.40
CA ALA A 381 20.98 -21.24 16.05
C ALA A 381 20.97 -20.92 17.56
N ALA A 382 20.11 -20.00 17.98
CA ALA A 382 19.90 -19.55 19.35
C ALA A 382 18.80 -20.34 20.07
N GLY A 383 18.00 -21.11 19.33
CA GLY A 383 17.01 -22.03 19.88
C GLY A 383 17.61 -23.16 20.70
N ARG A 384 16.73 -23.97 21.30
CA ARG A 384 17.16 -25.14 22.08
C ARG A 384 17.89 -26.17 21.23
N GLU A 385 18.80 -26.92 21.86
CA GLU A 385 19.50 -28.04 21.23
C GLU A 385 18.48 -29.05 20.66
N GLY A 386 18.64 -29.46 19.40
CA GLY A 386 17.73 -30.38 18.74
C GLY A 386 16.49 -29.74 18.09
N LEU A 387 16.32 -28.42 18.15
CA LEU A 387 15.15 -27.73 17.59
C LEU A 387 14.94 -27.99 16.09
N ALA A 388 16.03 -27.98 15.31
CA ALA A 388 15.95 -28.23 13.87
C ALA A 388 15.49 -29.66 13.57
N GLU A 389 16.00 -30.65 14.31
CA GLU A 389 15.59 -32.05 14.23
C GLU A 389 14.15 -32.28 14.68
N GLU A 390 13.67 -31.48 15.63
CA GLU A 390 12.29 -31.53 16.10
C GLU A 390 11.32 -30.95 15.06
N LEU A 391 11.64 -29.77 14.52
CA LEU A 391 10.86 -29.13 13.45
C LEU A 391 10.76 -30.02 12.19
N ALA A 392 11.84 -30.74 11.86
CA ALA A 392 11.88 -31.66 10.74
C ALA A 392 10.88 -32.84 10.86
N LYS A 393 10.28 -33.09 12.03
CA LYS A 393 9.32 -34.20 12.25
C LYS A 393 7.89 -33.90 11.78
N GLY A 394 7.55 -32.66 11.40
CA GLY A 394 6.28 -32.37 10.74
C GLY A 394 5.09 -32.00 11.61
N GLY A 395 5.30 -31.46 12.81
CA GLY A 395 4.24 -30.92 13.69
C GLY A 395 4.52 -29.50 14.18
N VAL A 396 3.60 -28.93 14.93
CA VAL A 396 3.85 -27.67 15.64
C VAL A 396 4.82 -27.91 16.79
N VAL A 397 5.88 -27.10 16.84
CA VAL A 397 6.89 -27.12 17.90
C VAL A 397 6.79 -25.84 18.70
N ARG A 398 6.72 -25.95 20.03
CA ARG A 398 6.95 -24.82 20.95
C ARG A 398 8.44 -24.48 20.89
N VAL A 399 8.76 -23.31 20.33
CA VAL A 399 10.16 -22.94 20.07
C VAL A 399 10.81 -22.30 21.28
N SER A 400 10.11 -21.38 21.96
CA SER A 400 10.59 -20.72 23.17
C SER A 400 9.91 -21.26 24.43
N ASP A 401 10.69 -21.34 25.51
CA ASP A 401 10.20 -21.56 26.87
C ASP A 401 11.00 -20.69 27.87
N GLU A 402 10.59 -20.71 29.15
CA GLU A 402 11.19 -19.91 30.21
C GLU A 402 12.71 -20.12 30.38
N THR A 403 13.24 -21.25 29.92
CA THR A 403 14.65 -21.63 30.08
C THR A 403 15.50 -21.37 28.82
N ALA A 404 14.86 -21.23 27.66
CA ALA A 404 15.51 -20.98 26.38
C ALA A 404 14.64 -20.09 25.46
N PRO A 405 14.51 -18.79 25.76
CA PRO A 405 13.76 -17.86 24.92
C PRO A 405 14.48 -17.59 23.60
N VAL A 406 13.73 -17.55 22.50
CA VAL A 406 14.24 -17.27 21.16
C VAL A 406 13.69 -15.92 20.70
N SER A 407 14.47 -14.87 20.94
CA SER A 407 14.14 -13.52 20.50
C SER A 407 14.49 -13.31 19.02
N VAL A 408 13.67 -12.52 18.35
CA VAL A 408 13.91 -12.00 17.01
C VAL A 408 13.77 -10.49 17.02
N GLU A 409 14.65 -9.80 16.30
CA GLU A 409 14.61 -8.35 16.14
C GLU A 409 13.72 -7.96 14.96
N ALA A 410 13.14 -6.75 14.99
CA ALA A 410 12.40 -6.20 13.86
C ALA A 410 13.27 -6.21 12.59
N GLY A 411 12.73 -6.75 11.50
CA GLY A 411 13.40 -6.89 10.21
C GLY A 411 14.36 -8.07 10.11
N GLU A 412 14.56 -8.82 11.19
CA GLU A 412 15.34 -10.05 11.19
C GLU A 412 14.68 -11.09 10.26
N PRO A 413 15.45 -11.75 9.37
CA PRO A 413 14.92 -12.81 8.52
C PRO A 413 14.32 -13.96 9.33
N LEU A 414 13.06 -14.27 9.07
CA LEU A 414 12.35 -15.40 9.65
C LEU A 414 12.52 -16.64 8.76
N TRP A 415 12.17 -16.50 7.48
CA TRP A 415 12.27 -17.55 6.46
C TRP A 415 12.04 -16.99 5.05
N LEU A 416 11.74 -17.87 4.09
CA LEU A 416 11.37 -17.55 2.72
C LEU A 416 9.87 -17.68 2.48
N MET A 417 9.38 -16.89 1.55
CA MET A 417 8.04 -16.99 1.00
C MET A 417 7.82 -18.37 0.39
N GLY A 418 6.80 -19.07 0.84
CA GLY A 418 6.38 -20.32 0.22
C GLY A 418 5.35 -20.06 -0.86
N GLU A 419 4.29 -20.86 -0.86
CA GLU A 419 3.29 -20.81 -1.90
C GLU A 419 1.88 -21.07 -1.36
N TYR A 420 0.91 -20.44 -2.04
CA TYR A 420 -0.50 -20.67 -1.82
C TYR A 420 -1.25 -20.70 -3.15
N GLY A 421 -2.31 -21.51 -3.20
CA GLY A 421 -3.20 -21.68 -4.34
C GLY A 421 -3.59 -23.15 -4.57
N SER A 422 -4.56 -23.35 -5.48
CA SER A 422 -5.01 -24.69 -5.86
C SER A 422 -3.87 -25.56 -6.41
N PRO A 423 -3.98 -26.90 -6.41
CA PRO A 423 -2.93 -27.77 -6.96
C PRO A 423 -2.52 -27.46 -8.41
N ASN A 424 -3.44 -26.90 -9.21
CA ASN A 424 -3.19 -26.55 -10.62
C ASN A 424 -2.72 -25.10 -10.81
N TYR A 425 -2.74 -24.29 -9.75
CA TYR A 425 -2.34 -22.89 -9.78
C TYR A 425 -1.86 -22.46 -8.40
N ARG A 426 -0.53 -22.42 -8.22
CA ARG A 426 0.13 -21.93 -7.02
C ARG A 426 1.03 -20.75 -7.36
N ALA A 427 1.10 -19.80 -6.45
CA ALA A 427 1.94 -18.62 -6.59
C ALA A 427 2.66 -18.34 -5.26
N GLY A 428 3.77 -17.60 -5.34
CA GLY A 428 4.48 -17.13 -4.16
C GLY A 428 3.59 -16.18 -3.36
N LEU A 429 3.32 -16.55 -2.11
CA LEU A 429 2.42 -15.83 -1.21
C LEU A 429 2.79 -16.14 0.24
N ILE A 430 2.67 -15.13 1.09
CA ILE A 430 2.61 -15.27 2.54
C ILE A 430 1.27 -14.74 3.04
N HIS A 431 0.72 -15.39 4.05
CA HIS A 431 -0.35 -14.83 4.86
C HIS A 431 0.28 -14.24 6.13
N TRP A 432 0.06 -12.95 6.38
CA TRP A 432 0.52 -12.25 7.57
C TRP A 432 -0.67 -11.78 8.40
N GLU A 433 -0.76 -12.20 9.66
CA GLU A 433 -1.85 -11.87 10.58
C GLU A 433 -1.32 -11.30 11.89
N VAL A 434 -2.06 -10.37 12.48
CA VAL A 434 -1.81 -9.82 13.82
C VAL A 434 -3.08 -10.01 14.67
N PHE A 435 -2.93 -10.68 15.81
CA PHE A 435 -4.05 -10.96 16.71
C PHE A 435 -3.69 -10.86 18.20
N ALA A 436 -4.70 -10.67 19.05
CA ALA A 436 -4.54 -10.55 20.50
C ALA A 436 -5.75 -11.13 21.27
N GLY A 437 -5.51 -11.57 22.51
CA GLY A 437 -6.59 -12.05 23.40
C GLY A 437 -7.46 -10.92 23.94
N GLU A 438 -6.89 -9.72 24.10
CA GLU A 438 -7.56 -8.53 24.59
C GLU A 438 -7.68 -7.48 23.47
N ALA A 439 -8.64 -6.57 23.59
CA ALA A 439 -8.77 -5.45 22.67
C ALA A 439 -7.65 -4.45 22.95
N LEU A 440 -6.69 -4.34 22.03
CA LEU A 440 -5.53 -3.49 22.19
C LEU A 440 -5.81 -2.06 21.75
N MET A 441 -6.56 -1.79 20.69
CA MET A 441 -6.76 -0.42 20.19
C MET A 441 -8.11 0.18 20.65
N PRO A 442 -8.25 0.77 21.84
CA PRO A 442 -9.54 1.26 22.34
C PRO A 442 -10.11 2.44 21.54
N SER A 443 -9.26 3.17 20.81
CA SER A 443 -9.68 4.26 19.91
C SER A 443 -10.16 3.78 18.55
N TRP A 444 -9.97 2.49 18.22
CA TRP A 444 -10.40 1.91 16.96
C TRP A 444 -11.85 1.44 17.04
N ALA A 445 -12.54 1.50 15.90
CA ALA A 445 -13.85 0.88 15.79
C ALA A 445 -13.72 -0.63 16.06
N CYS A 446 -14.66 -1.19 16.81
CA CYS A 446 -14.65 -2.60 17.16
C CYS A 446 -15.88 -3.28 16.59
N VAL A 447 -15.67 -4.45 15.99
CA VAL A 447 -16.73 -5.37 15.57
C VAL A 447 -16.47 -6.71 16.21
N GLU A 448 -17.52 -7.37 16.68
CA GLU A 448 -17.45 -8.74 17.17
C GLU A 448 -18.43 -9.58 16.38
N ASP A 449 -17.94 -10.68 15.83
CA ASP A 449 -18.79 -11.72 15.27
C ASP A 449 -19.50 -12.43 16.43
N THR A 450 -20.83 -12.38 16.49
CA THR A 450 -21.58 -12.97 17.60
C THR A 450 -21.85 -14.46 17.44
N ASP A 451 -21.72 -15.00 16.22
CA ASP A 451 -21.83 -16.42 15.98
C ASP A 451 -20.46 -17.00 15.57
N GLU A 452 -20.31 -18.33 15.66
CA GLU A 452 -19.03 -19.01 15.39
C GLU A 452 -19.09 -19.71 14.03
N ASP A 453 -19.70 -19.04 13.05
CA ASP A 453 -20.10 -19.66 11.80
C ASP A 453 -19.11 -19.39 10.64
N TYR A 454 -18.17 -18.47 10.88
CA TYR A 454 -17.08 -18.03 10.00
C TYR A 454 -17.48 -17.12 8.85
N ASN A 455 -18.77 -16.97 8.55
CA ASN A 455 -19.21 -16.02 7.57
C ASN A 455 -18.96 -14.61 8.13
N MET A 456 -18.40 -13.72 7.32
CA MET A 456 -18.45 -12.32 7.70
C MET A 456 -19.85 -11.81 7.35
N ASP A 457 -20.65 -11.59 8.40
CA ASP A 457 -22.00 -11.05 8.28
C ASP A 457 -22.31 -9.97 9.32
N ALA A 458 -21.26 -9.41 9.92
CA ALA A 458 -21.37 -8.28 10.80
C ALA A 458 -21.92 -7.07 10.03
N ALA A 459 -23.11 -6.62 10.43
CA ALA A 459 -23.81 -5.50 9.80
C ALA A 459 -22.93 -4.25 9.65
N GLN A 460 -22.08 -3.97 10.66
CA GLN A 460 -21.15 -2.84 10.64
C GLN A 460 -20.16 -2.89 9.47
N ILE A 461 -19.70 -4.08 9.08
CA ILE A 461 -18.79 -4.25 7.94
C ILE A 461 -19.59 -4.38 6.64
N LEU A 462 -20.72 -5.08 6.65
CA LEU A 462 -21.61 -5.16 5.49
C LEU A 462 -21.99 -3.75 5.02
N GLU A 463 -22.46 -2.87 5.90
CA GLU A 463 -22.84 -1.48 5.57
C GLU A 463 -21.67 -0.63 5.04
N LEU A 464 -20.43 -0.95 5.42
CA LEU A 464 -19.23 -0.28 4.93
C LEU A 464 -18.84 -0.73 3.53
N VAL A 465 -19.01 -2.02 3.21
CA VAL A 465 -18.58 -2.62 1.94
C VAL A 465 -19.71 -2.61 0.92
N GLU A 466 -20.93 -2.93 1.34
CA GLU A 466 -22.19 -2.79 0.59
C GLU A 466 -22.59 -1.31 0.52
N GLN A 467 -21.81 -0.54 -0.24
CA GLN A 467 -22.11 0.86 -0.50
C GLN A 467 -23.01 1.05 -1.75
N ASP A 468 -23.61 -0.02 -2.29
CA ASP A 468 -24.24 0.04 -3.60
C ASP A 468 -25.78 0.19 -3.55
N TRP A 469 -26.18 1.45 -3.70
CA TRP A 469 -27.47 2.15 -3.69
C TRP A 469 -28.74 1.58 -4.37
N PHE A 470 -28.86 0.30 -4.76
CA PHE A 470 -30.13 -0.23 -5.33
C PHE A 470 -30.57 -1.59 -4.78
N GLY A 471 -30.34 -1.79 -3.49
CA GLY A 471 -30.70 -3.00 -2.77
C GLY A 471 -29.48 -3.53 -2.08
N SER A 472 -29.38 -3.26 -0.79
CA SER A 472 -28.60 -4.11 0.10
C SER A 472 -29.24 -5.50 0.04
N ASP A 473 -28.46 -6.51 -0.32
CA ASP A 473 -28.73 -7.85 0.16
C ASP A 473 -27.84 -8.09 1.39
N ALA A 474 -27.93 -9.25 2.03
CA ALA A 474 -27.08 -9.53 3.18
C ALA A 474 -25.80 -10.29 2.76
N ILE A 475 -25.41 -10.22 1.48
CA ILE A 475 -24.45 -11.15 0.89
C ILE A 475 -23.47 -10.45 -0.06
N LEU A 476 -22.33 -10.05 0.50
CA LEU A 476 -21.15 -9.64 -0.27
C LEU A 476 -20.73 -10.66 -1.31
N THR A 477 -20.39 -10.17 -2.49
CA THR A 477 -19.78 -10.93 -3.58
C THR A 477 -18.27 -10.69 -3.67
N HIS A 478 -17.58 -11.57 -4.40
CA HIS A 478 -16.15 -11.42 -4.70
C HIS A 478 -15.81 -10.06 -5.32
N ASP A 479 -16.62 -9.63 -6.29
CA ASP A 479 -16.37 -8.41 -7.05
C ASP A 479 -16.62 -7.15 -6.21
N GLU A 480 -17.61 -7.16 -5.32
CA GLU A 480 -17.87 -6.05 -4.39
C GLU A 480 -16.72 -5.85 -3.41
N ILE A 481 -16.23 -6.93 -2.81
CA ILE A 481 -15.07 -6.88 -1.91
C ILE A 481 -13.85 -6.35 -2.68
N ARG A 482 -13.61 -6.87 -3.88
CA ARG A 482 -12.46 -6.44 -4.70
C ARG A 482 -12.55 -4.97 -5.08
N GLU A 483 -13.71 -4.51 -5.53
CA GLU A 483 -13.93 -3.12 -5.92
C GLU A 483 -13.78 -2.18 -4.73
N PHE A 484 -14.33 -2.56 -3.57
CA PHE A 484 -14.22 -1.81 -2.34
C PHE A 484 -12.75 -1.57 -1.95
N TYR A 485 -11.93 -2.62 -1.87
CA TYR A 485 -10.52 -2.45 -1.50
C TYR A 485 -9.68 -1.77 -2.59
N ALA A 486 -9.98 -1.98 -3.87
CA ALA A 486 -9.20 -1.39 -4.95
C ALA A 486 -9.46 0.12 -5.12
N ASN A 487 -10.72 0.54 -4.98
CA ASN A 487 -11.18 1.83 -5.49
C ASN A 487 -11.99 2.67 -4.48
N ASN A 488 -12.44 2.10 -3.36
CA ASN A 488 -13.22 2.85 -2.38
C ASN A 488 -12.32 3.44 -1.28
N ALA A 489 -12.36 4.78 -1.11
CA ALA A 489 -11.59 5.48 -0.09
C ALA A 489 -11.91 5.00 1.34
N ARG A 490 -13.12 4.49 1.58
CA ARG A 490 -13.58 3.95 2.87
C ARG A 490 -12.93 2.62 3.23
N ALA A 491 -12.25 1.93 2.31
CA ALA A 491 -11.40 0.79 2.64
C ALA A 491 -10.33 1.15 3.68
N LYS A 492 -9.88 2.41 3.69
CA LYS A 492 -8.97 2.94 4.72
C LYS A 492 -9.57 2.91 6.12
N GLU A 493 -10.89 3.05 6.26
CA GLU A 493 -11.59 2.97 7.55
C GLU A 493 -11.49 1.55 8.13
N LEU A 494 -11.74 0.51 7.32
CA LEU A 494 -11.67 -0.90 7.76
C LEU A 494 -10.28 -1.33 8.22
N ARG A 495 -9.21 -0.67 7.74
CA ARG A 495 -7.84 -0.93 8.22
C ARG A 495 -7.68 -0.60 9.71
N ARG A 496 -8.54 0.27 10.26
CA ARG A 496 -8.55 0.69 11.68
C ARG A 496 -9.70 0.07 12.48
N TYR A 497 -10.08 -1.16 12.14
CA TYR A 497 -11.03 -1.94 12.93
C TYR A 497 -10.31 -3.00 13.76
N GLY A 498 -10.71 -3.13 15.03
CA GLY A 498 -10.48 -4.35 15.80
C GLY A 498 -11.64 -5.31 15.53
N CYS A 499 -11.34 -6.47 14.95
CA CYS A 499 -12.37 -7.45 14.59
C CYS A 499 -12.24 -8.69 15.47
N ARG A 500 -13.24 -9.00 16.30
CA ARG A 500 -13.22 -10.17 17.16
C ARG A 500 -14.01 -11.33 16.56
N PHE A 501 -13.30 -12.36 16.10
CA PHE A 501 -13.90 -13.57 15.53
C PHE A 501 -12.98 -14.78 15.75
N VAL A 502 -13.52 -15.99 15.50
CA VAL A 502 -12.76 -17.24 15.67
C VAL A 502 -11.62 -17.29 14.65
N SER A 503 -10.38 -17.42 15.13
CA SER A 503 -9.20 -17.55 14.27
C SER A 503 -9.38 -18.69 13.27
N GLU A 504 -9.09 -18.40 12.00
CA GLU A 504 -9.22 -19.35 10.89
C GLU A 504 -8.34 -20.60 11.06
N TRP A 505 -7.27 -20.47 11.85
CA TRP A 505 -6.32 -21.54 12.14
C TRP A 505 -6.73 -22.48 13.27
N GLY A 506 -7.82 -22.13 13.97
CA GLY A 506 -8.39 -22.88 15.08
C GLY A 506 -9.87 -23.21 14.90
N ILE A 507 -10.44 -22.99 13.72
CA ILE A 507 -11.87 -23.07 13.54
C ILE A 507 -12.42 -24.51 13.56
N ASN A 508 -13.64 -24.66 14.09
CA ASN A 508 -14.37 -25.92 13.98
C ASN A 508 -14.95 -26.07 12.57
N LEU A 509 -14.25 -26.82 11.71
CA LEU A 509 -14.66 -27.04 10.32
C LEU A 509 -16.04 -27.68 10.16
N ASP A 510 -16.47 -28.53 11.09
CA ASP A 510 -17.81 -29.15 10.99
C ASP A 510 -18.92 -28.12 11.17
N LYS A 511 -18.76 -27.22 12.15
CA LYS A 511 -19.69 -26.09 12.35
C LYS A 511 -19.64 -25.12 11.17
N ALA A 512 -18.45 -24.66 10.79
CA ALA A 512 -18.27 -23.66 9.74
C ALA A 512 -18.82 -24.16 8.39
N ILE A 513 -18.45 -25.38 7.96
CA ILE A 513 -18.91 -25.93 6.67
C ILE A 513 -20.44 -26.08 6.61
N ALA A 514 -21.07 -26.41 7.73
CA ALA A 514 -22.53 -26.52 7.81
C ALA A 514 -23.22 -25.14 7.66
N ALA A 515 -22.57 -24.08 8.13
CA ALA A 515 -23.12 -22.72 8.16
C ALA A 515 -22.75 -21.85 6.93
N LEU A 516 -21.75 -22.22 6.13
CA LEU A 516 -21.30 -21.44 4.96
C LEU A 516 -22.43 -21.02 4.02
N ARG A 517 -22.56 -19.71 3.76
CA ARG A 517 -23.63 -19.12 2.93
C ARG A 517 -23.61 -19.52 1.45
N ARG A 518 -24.72 -19.30 0.73
CA ARG A 518 -24.94 -19.82 -0.64
C ARG A 518 -23.97 -19.32 -1.71
N GLN A 519 -23.36 -18.15 -1.53
CA GLN A 519 -22.38 -17.60 -2.48
C GLN A 519 -20.97 -18.16 -2.28
N ALA A 520 -20.66 -18.73 -1.09
CA ALA A 520 -19.47 -19.53 -0.83
C ALA A 520 -19.60 -21.00 -1.32
N VAL A 521 -20.67 -21.36 -2.06
CA VAL A 521 -21.12 -22.76 -2.27
C VAL A 521 -20.28 -23.62 -3.19
N TRP A 522 -19.26 -23.09 -3.88
CA TRP A 522 -18.31 -23.99 -4.55
C TRP A 522 -17.46 -24.83 -3.57
N TRP A 523 -17.57 -24.56 -2.26
CA TRP A 523 -16.85 -25.22 -1.16
C TRP A 523 -17.57 -26.44 -0.55
N ARG A 524 -18.87 -26.68 -0.83
CA ARG A 524 -19.67 -27.69 -0.11
C ARG A 524 -19.39 -29.15 -0.56
N THR A 525 -18.27 -29.73 -0.14
CA THR A 525 -18.00 -31.18 -0.28
C THR A 525 -17.24 -31.72 0.93
N ALA A 526 -17.37 -33.02 1.24
CA ALA A 526 -16.56 -33.70 2.25
C ALA A 526 -15.03 -33.56 2.00
N SER A 527 -14.64 -33.30 0.75
CA SER A 527 -13.25 -33.07 0.38
C SER A 527 -12.71 -31.72 0.88
N LEU A 528 -13.56 -30.72 1.14
CA LEU A 528 -13.10 -29.42 1.64
C LEU A 528 -12.49 -29.53 3.05
N LYS A 529 -13.17 -30.22 3.96
CA LYS A 529 -12.65 -30.47 5.31
C LYS A 529 -11.26 -31.09 5.23
N GLN A 530 -11.10 -32.14 4.42
CA GLN A 530 -9.81 -32.81 4.19
C GLN A 530 -8.73 -31.88 3.60
N ARG A 531 -9.11 -30.91 2.77
CA ARG A 531 -8.19 -29.96 2.13
C ARG A 531 -7.72 -28.84 3.06
N ILE A 532 -8.57 -28.41 4.00
CA ILE A 532 -8.30 -27.30 4.93
C ILE A 532 -7.71 -27.79 6.25
N SER A 533 -8.10 -28.97 6.76
CA SER A 533 -7.59 -29.49 8.04
C SER A 533 -6.07 -29.41 8.22
N PRO A 534 -5.22 -29.66 7.19
CA PRO A 534 -3.77 -29.52 7.34
C PRO A 534 -3.27 -28.10 7.65
N LEU A 535 -4.06 -27.07 7.34
CA LEU A 535 -3.72 -25.67 7.61
C LEU A 535 -3.98 -25.28 9.07
N LEU A 536 -4.85 -26.01 9.77
CA LEU A 536 -5.15 -25.74 11.17
C LEU A 536 -3.94 -26.09 12.04
N TRP A 537 -3.63 -25.23 13.00
CA TRP A 537 -2.47 -25.39 13.87
C TRP A 537 -2.73 -25.02 15.33
N TRP A 538 -3.83 -24.31 15.64
CA TRP A 538 -4.08 -23.79 17.00
C TRP A 538 -4.08 -24.90 18.05
N ASP A 539 -4.78 -26.01 17.78
CA ASP A 539 -4.87 -27.13 18.71
C ASP A 539 -3.56 -27.88 18.88
N GLU A 540 -2.77 -27.99 17.82
CA GLU A 540 -1.43 -28.56 17.90
C GLU A 540 -0.48 -27.68 18.70
N ALA A 541 -0.59 -26.34 18.57
CA ALA A 541 0.19 -25.40 19.35
C ALA A 541 -0.14 -25.49 20.84
N VAL A 542 -1.44 -25.52 21.20
CA VAL A 542 -1.88 -25.74 22.59
C VAL A 542 -1.38 -27.08 23.12
N ALA A 543 -1.48 -28.16 22.33
CA ALA A 543 -0.98 -29.48 22.71
C ALA A 543 0.55 -29.53 22.88
N ALA A 544 1.29 -28.73 22.09
CA ALA A 544 2.73 -28.52 22.23
C ALA A 544 3.11 -27.61 23.42
N GLY A 545 2.12 -27.08 24.15
CA GLY A 545 2.32 -26.22 25.32
C GLY A 545 2.67 -24.78 24.97
N VAL A 546 2.35 -24.32 23.76
CA VAL A 546 2.48 -22.92 23.38
C VAL A 546 1.45 -22.09 24.14
N GLU A 547 1.89 -21.00 24.75
CA GLU A 547 1.00 -20.04 25.41
C GLU A 547 0.28 -19.21 24.33
N LEU A 548 -1.03 -19.42 24.21
CA LEU A 548 -1.93 -18.68 23.32
C LEU A 548 -3.04 -18.03 24.15
N PRO A 549 -3.82 -17.09 23.57
CA PRO A 549 -5.06 -16.63 24.19
C PRO A 549 -5.97 -17.80 24.63
N GLU A 550 -6.71 -17.60 25.72
CA GLU A 550 -7.54 -18.65 26.36
C GLU A 550 -8.62 -19.20 25.40
N ASP A 551 -9.16 -18.33 24.54
CA ASP A 551 -10.14 -18.65 23.51
C ASP A 551 -9.54 -18.44 22.10
N ARG A 552 -10.02 -19.20 21.12
CA ARG A 552 -9.71 -19.04 19.70
C ARG A 552 -10.45 -17.84 19.09
N LYS A 553 -11.47 -17.33 19.78
CA LYS A 553 -12.16 -16.07 19.44
C LYS A 553 -11.37 -14.87 19.93
N VAL A 554 -10.45 -14.42 19.08
CA VAL A 554 -9.46 -13.37 19.37
C VAL A 554 -9.74 -12.10 18.58
N TRP A 555 -9.11 -11.01 19.00
CA TRP A 555 -9.11 -9.74 18.27
C TRP A 555 -8.08 -9.79 17.16
N HIS A 556 -8.51 -9.52 15.93
CA HIS A 556 -7.69 -9.41 14.73
C HIS A 556 -7.56 -7.95 14.33
N TYR A 557 -6.41 -7.60 13.78
CA TYR A 557 -6.11 -6.24 13.32
C TYR A 557 -5.47 -6.28 11.93
N ASN A 558 -5.70 -5.22 11.14
CA ASN A 558 -4.93 -5.04 9.91
C ASN A 558 -3.43 -4.95 10.29
N PRO A 559 -2.58 -5.88 9.84
CA PRO A 559 -1.23 -5.99 10.35
C PRO A 559 -0.35 -4.81 9.93
N VAL A 560 -0.60 -4.20 8.77
CA VAL A 560 0.13 -3.02 8.28
C VAL A 560 -0.25 -1.79 9.11
N GLU A 561 -1.55 -1.52 9.31
CA GLU A 561 -2.02 -0.37 10.07
C GLU A 561 -1.67 -0.49 11.56
N PHE A 562 -1.84 -1.69 12.14
CA PHE A 562 -1.54 -1.95 13.55
C PHE A 562 -0.08 -1.63 13.85
N VAL A 563 0.83 -2.17 13.03
CA VAL A 563 2.27 -1.98 13.20
C VAL A 563 2.67 -0.52 12.93
N SER A 564 2.04 0.17 11.97
CA SER A 564 2.22 1.62 11.74
C SER A 564 1.92 2.46 12.98
N VAL A 565 0.78 2.21 13.64
CA VAL A 565 0.38 2.94 14.85
C VAL A 565 1.32 2.65 16.01
N MET A 566 1.74 1.39 16.17
CA MET A 566 2.73 1.00 17.19
C MET A 566 4.09 1.66 16.98
N GLY A 567 4.47 1.95 15.72
CA GLY A 567 5.71 2.64 15.35
C GLY A 567 5.69 4.17 15.45
N GLY A 568 4.60 4.77 15.94
CA GLY A 568 4.55 6.19 16.27
C GLY A 568 4.38 7.16 15.09
N THR A 569 3.97 6.67 13.92
CA THR A 569 3.95 7.48 12.68
C THR A 569 2.68 8.29 12.43
N ARG A 570 1.71 8.28 13.36
CA ARG A 570 0.60 9.25 13.33
C ARG A 570 0.09 9.61 14.73
N PRO A 571 0.07 10.90 15.11
CA PRO A 571 -0.83 11.36 16.15
C PRO A 571 -2.27 11.31 15.59
N VAL A 572 -3.12 10.47 16.18
CA VAL A 572 -4.58 10.63 16.04
C VAL A 572 -4.92 11.88 16.85
N THR A 573 -5.34 12.95 16.18
CA THR A 573 -5.90 14.09 16.92
C THR A 573 -7.36 13.80 17.21
N ALA A 574 -7.88 14.31 18.34
CA ALA A 574 -9.30 14.25 18.68
C ALA A 574 -10.25 14.81 17.59
N ALA A 575 -9.71 15.50 16.58
CA ALA A 575 -10.44 15.93 15.38
C ALA A 575 -10.69 14.80 14.36
N GLU A 576 -9.90 13.71 14.36
CA GLU A 576 -10.17 12.53 13.51
C GLU A 576 -11.24 11.61 14.12
N ALA A 577 -11.53 11.73 15.43
CA ALA A 577 -12.64 11.04 16.10
C ALA A 577 -14.00 11.77 15.98
N ALA A 578 -14.00 13.01 15.52
CA ALA A 578 -15.21 13.79 15.30
C ALA A 578 -15.31 14.10 13.81
N ALA A 579 -16.18 13.37 13.10
CA ALA A 579 -16.48 13.59 11.69
C ALA A 579 -16.59 15.10 11.36
N PRO A 580 -15.71 15.67 10.52
CA PRO A 580 -15.91 17.02 10.03
C PRO A 580 -16.83 16.97 8.81
N ALA A 581 -17.82 17.87 8.79
CA ALA A 581 -18.66 18.14 7.64
C ALA A 581 -17.82 18.59 6.41
N PRO A 582 -18.26 18.28 5.18
CA PRO A 582 -17.46 18.45 3.98
C PRO A 582 -17.44 19.92 3.58
N ASP A 583 -16.27 20.45 3.26
CA ASP A 583 -16.19 21.57 2.33
C ASP A 583 -14.87 21.52 1.55
N SER A 584 -15.01 21.64 0.22
CA SER A 584 -13.98 21.61 -0.84
C SER A 584 -13.51 20.23 -1.33
N GLU A 585 -14.44 19.39 -1.79
CA GLU A 585 -14.12 18.20 -2.60
C GLU A 585 -13.49 18.61 -3.94
N CYS A 586 -12.43 17.92 -4.37
CA CYS A 586 -11.93 18.03 -5.74
C CYS A 586 -12.98 17.40 -6.69
N VAL A 587 -13.65 18.22 -7.51
CA VAL A 587 -14.70 17.76 -8.44
C VAL A 587 -14.20 17.78 -9.87
N VAL A 588 -14.53 16.72 -10.62
CA VAL A 588 -14.34 16.66 -12.07
C VAL A 588 -15.68 16.95 -12.73
N LEU A 589 -15.83 18.15 -13.29
CA LEU A 589 -17.03 18.58 -13.99
C LEU A 589 -16.86 18.48 -15.51
N VAL A 590 -17.95 18.13 -16.18
CA VAL A 590 -18.06 18.17 -17.63
C VAL A 590 -18.08 19.63 -18.09
N VAL A 591 -17.09 20.01 -18.89
CA VAL A 591 -16.92 21.38 -19.39
C VAL A 591 -16.68 21.42 -20.90
N ARG A 592 -17.29 22.41 -21.57
CA ARG A 592 -17.08 22.70 -22.99
C ARG A 592 -16.91 24.19 -23.19
N ASP A 593 -15.85 24.59 -23.90
CA ASP A 593 -15.53 25.99 -24.18
C ASP A 593 -15.52 26.87 -22.90
N GLY A 594 -15.06 26.29 -21.79
CA GLY A 594 -15.01 26.94 -20.47
C GLY A 594 -16.35 27.05 -19.74
N SER A 595 -17.43 26.51 -20.29
CA SER A 595 -18.78 26.52 -19.69
C SER A 595 -19.19 25.13 -19.23
N SER A 596 -19.82 25.06 -18.05
CA SER A 596 -20.44 23.83 -17.55
C SER A 596 -21.85 23.64 -18.13
N VAL A 597 -22.42 22.47 -17.89
CA VAL A 597 -23.81 22.17 -18.29
C VAL A 597 -24.76 23.12 -17.54
N PRO A 598 -25.61 23.89 -18.24
CA PRO A 598 -26.55 24.80 -17.58
C PRO A 598 -27.61 24.01 -16.82
N HIS A 599 -28.16 24.63 -15.78
CA HIS A 599 -29.30 24.09 -15.04
C HIS A 599 -30.59 24.79 -15.43
N PHE A 600 -31.62 24.01 -15.74
CA PHE A 600 -32.99 24.49 -15.91
C PHE A 600 -33.91 23.75 -14.93
N CYS A 601 -34.78 24.51 -14.25
CA CYS A 601 -35.82 23.94 -13.40
C CYS A 601 -37.13 23.81 -14.17
N GLN A 602 -37.78 22.64 -14.14
CA GLN A 602 -39.05 22.42 -14.83
C GLN A 602 -40.19 23.29 -14.24
N GLY A 603 -40.10 23.64 -12.96
CA GLY A 603 -41.03 24.54 -12.24
C GLY A 603 -40.67 26.02 -12.35
N ASP A 604 -39.90 26.43 -13.36
CA ASP A 604 -39.66 27.85 -13.61
C ASP A 604 -40.94 28.55 -14.08
N GLN A 605 -41.20 29.78 -13.61
CA GLN A 605 -42.41 30.52 -13.94
C GLN A 605 -42.53 30.84 -15.44
N ALA A 606 -41.40 30.93 -16.16
CA ALA A 606 -41.39 31.25 -17.58
C ALA A 606 -42.00 30.14 -18.46
N TRP A 607 -42.03 28.90 -17.98
CA TRP A 607 -42.48 27.75 -18.77
C TRP A 607 -43.25 26.66 -18.02
N GLY A 608 -43.14 26.58 -16.70
CA GLY A 608 -43.69 25.50 -15.89
C GLY A 608 -45.19 25.27 -16.10
N ALA A 609 -45.97 26.35 -16.26
CA ALA A 609 -47.41 26.28 -16.48
C ALA A 609 -47.82 25.88 -17.91
N ARG A 610 -46.90 25.73 -18.85
CA ARG A 610 -47.21 25.29 -20.23
C ARG A 610 -47.72 23.86 -20.23
N THR A 611 -48.71 23.57 -21.07
CA THR A 611 -49.23 22.23 -21.27
C THR A 611 -48.17 21.37 -21.98
N LEU A 612 -47.75 20.29 -21.31
CA LEU A 612 -46.84 19.28 -21.84
C LEU A 612 -47.65 18.21 -22.57
N GLY A 613 -47.43 18.10 -23.88
CA GLY A 613 -48.06 17.07 -24.71
C GLY A 613 -49.58 17.19 -24.73
N SER A 614 -50.28 16.30 -24.02
CA SER A 614 -51.74 16.15 -24.14
C SER A 614 -52.56 16.58 -22.92
N SER A 615 -51.99 16.55 -21.71
CA SER A 615 -52.82 16.69 -20.49
C SER A 615 -52.12 17.18 -19.23
N SER A 616 -50.79 17.28 -19.19
CA SER A 616 -50.02 17.69 -18.01
C SER A 616 -49.36 19.05 -18.22
N SER A 617 -48.66 19.58 -17.23
CA SER A 617 -47.78 20.76 -17.36
C SER A 617 -46.29 20.38 -17.29
N ILE A 618 -45.43 21.28 -17.76
CA ILE A 618 -43.97 21.12 -17.66
C ILE A 618 -43.53 21.04 -16.19
N GLU A 619 -44.11 21.85 -15.31
CA GLU A 619 -43.79 21.80 -13.87
C GLU A 619 -44.14 20.44 -13.25
N ALA A 620 -45.23 19.80 -13.70
CA ALA A 620 -45.71 18.55 -13.11
C ALA A 620 -45.00 17.32 -13.65
N LYS A 621 -44.64 17.29 -14.94
CA LYS A 621 -44.10 16.08 -15.62
C LYS A 621 -43.03 16.36 -16.69
N GLY A 622 -42.37 17.52 -16.64
CA GLY A 622 -41.45 17.99 -17.68
C GLY A 622 -39.98 17.56 -17.55
N CYS A 623 -39.61 16.74 -16.57
CA CYS A 623 -38.21 16.40 -16.28
C CYS A 623 -37.41 15.95 -17.51
N ALA A 624 -37.98 15.09 -18.36
CA ALA A 624 -37.32 14.62 -19.58
C ALA A 624 -37.00 15.76 -20.57
N ILE A 625 -37.97 16.63 -20.88
CA ILE A 625 -37.73 17.74 -21.83
C ILE A 625 -36.77 18.78 -21.23
N THR A 626 -36.84 19.01 -19.91
CA THR A 626 -35.93 19.93 -19.23
C THR A 626 -34.50 19.39 -19.24
N ALA A 627 -34.30 18.09 -19.04
CA ALA A 627 -32.99 17.43 -19.17
C ALA A 627 -32.43 17.50 -20.59
N VAL A 628 -33.26 17.29 -21.61
CA VAL A 628 -32.84 17.45 -23.02
C VAL A 628 -32.43 18.89 -23.31
N ALA A 629 -33.20 19.88 -22.85
CA ALA A 629 -32.85 21.28 -23.05
C ALA A 629 -31.48 21.64 -22.44
N MET A 630 -31.15 21.14 -21.24
CA MET A 630 -29.84 21.33 -20.61
C MET A 630 -28.69 20.77 -21.47
N VAL A 631 -28.84 19.54 -21.99
CA VAL A 631 -27.83 18.90 -22.85
C VAL A 631 -27.70 19.61 -24.20
N LEU A 632 -28.80 20.01 -24.83
CA LEU A 632 -28.77 20.75 -26.08
C LEU A 632 -28.10 22.13 -25.92
N ALA A 633 -28.39 22.83 -24.82
CA ALA A 633 -27.76 24.10 -24.49
C ALA A 633 -26.25 23.95 -24.23
N TYR A 634 -25.83 22.86 -23.57
CA TYR A 634 -24.40 22.53 -23.39
C TYR A 634 -23.66 22.39 -24.73
N TYR A 635 -24.33 21.87 -25.77
CA TYR A 635 -23.78 21.80 -27.13
C TYR A 635 -23.96 23.09 -27.94
N GLY A 636 -24.23 24.22 -27.29
CA GLY A 636 -24.26 25.56 -27.89
C GLY A 636 -25.57 25.95 -28.56
N ARG A 637 -26.66 25.19 -28.34
CA ARG A 637 -27.97 25.53 -28.90
C ARG A 637 -28.66 26.57 -28.02
N ASP A 638 -29.16 27.64 -28.64
CA ASP A 638 -29.99 28.63 -27.95
C ASP A 638 -31.39 28.06 -27.69
N ILE A 639 -31.50 27.29 -26.61
CA ILE A 639 -32.71 26.55 -26.27
C ILE A 639 -32.91 26.47 -24.76
N ASN A 640 -34.18 26.56 -24.35
CA ASN A 640 -34.66 26.31 -23.00
C ASN A 640 -35.89 25.39 -23.05
N PRO A 641 -36.45 24.95 -21.89
CA PRO A 641 -37.57 24.01 -21.88
C PRO A 641 -38.80 24.50 -22.67
N LYS A 642 -39.09 25.81 -22.68
CA LYS A 642 -40.18 26.38 -23.47
C LYS A 642 -39.93 26.26 -24.97
N GLN A 643 -38.76 26.66 -25.43
CA GLN A 643 -38.42 26.62 -26.85
C GLN A 643 -38.39 25.16 -27.37
N LEU A 644 -37.91 24.23 -26.54
CA LEU A 644 -37.93 22.81 -26.88
C LEU A 644 -39.37 22.26 -26.96
N ASP A 645 -40.22 22.61 -26.00
CA ASP A 645 -41.64 22.23 -26.01
C ASP A 645 -42.37 22.75 -27.25
N GLU A 646 -42.20 24.04 -27.59
CA GLU A 646 -42.78 24.65 -28.80
C GLU A 646 -42.31 23.95 -30.09
N HIS A 647 -41.03 23.55 -30.15
CA HIS A 647 -40.50 22.78 -31.27
C HIS A 647 -41.12 21.39 -31.35
N LEU A 648 -41.28 20.71 -30.21
CA LEU A 648 -41.87 19.38 -30.15
C LEU A 648 -43.34 19.42 -30.55
N ASP A 649 -44.12 20.38 -30.07
CA ASP A 649 -45.52 20.58 -30.50
C ASP A 649 -45.64 20.73 -32.02
N ALA A 650 -44.79 21.58 -32.62
CA ALA A 650 -44.78 21.82 -34.06
C ALA A 650 -44.39 20.58 -34.89
N LYS A 651 -43.70 19.60 -34.29
CA LYS A 651 -43.18 18.41 -34.99
C LYS A 651 -43.90 17.10 -34.60
N GLY A 652 -44.97 17.19 -33.81
CA GLY A 652 -45.62 16.01 -33.24
C GLY A 652 -44.63 15.20 -32.39
N GLY A 653 -43.92 15.89 -31.51
CA GLY A 653 -42.81 15.42 -30.68
C GLY A 653 -43.23 14.62 -29.45
N TYR A 654 -44.53 14.40 -29.26
CA TYR A 654 -45.09 13.72 -28.10
C TYR A 654 -45.97 12.52 -28.46
N MET A 655 -45.97 11.51 -27.58
CA MET A 655 -47.00 10.47 -27.50
C MET A 655 -47.62 10.53 -26.10
N GLY A 656 -48.84 11.08 -26.00
CA GLY A 656 -49.37 11.50 -24.70
C GLY A 656 -48.48 12.61 -24.13
N ASN A 657 -47.83 12.34 -22.99
CA ASN A 657 -46.87 13.27 -22.37
C ASN A 657 -45.40 12.79 -22.52
N ALA A 658 -45.16 11.65 -23.19
CA ALA A 658 -43.81 11.11 -23.40
C ALA A 658 -43.13 11.76 -24.62
N VAL A 659 -41.83 12.06 -24.51
CA VAL A 659 -41.08 12.73 -25.57
C VAL A 659 -40.53 11.75 -26.62
N TYR A 660 -40.57 12.15 -27.88
CA TYR A 660 -39.82 11.50 -28.95
C TYR A 660 -38.40 12.10 -29.02
N TRP A 661 -37.45 11.49 -28.30
CA TRP A 661 -36.05 11.93 -28.16
C TRP A 661 -35.38 12.29 -29.50
N ALA A 662 -35.58 11.49 -30.54
CA ALA A 662 -34.99 11.76 -31.87
C ALA A 662 -35.52 13.05 -32.52
N LYS A 663 -36.77 13.46 -32.24
CA LYS A 663 -37.33 14.71 -32.75
C LYS A 663 -36.80 15.92 -31.98
N ALA A 664 -36.51 15.74 -30.69
CA ALA A 664 -35.91 16.77 -29.84
C ALA A 664 -34.50 17.17 -30.32
N LEU A 665 -33.72 16.23 -30.89
CA LEU A 665 -32.38 16.47 -31.43
C LEU A 665 -32.30 17.49 -32.57
N SER A 666 -33.43 17.86 -33.19
CA SER A 666 -33.44 18.88 -34.26
C SER A 666 -33.70 20.30 -33.72
N ALA A 667 -34.06 20.43 -32.44
CA ALA A 667 -34.41 21.72 -31.85
C ALA A 667 -33.15 22.58 -31.67
N GLY A 668 -33.18 23.82 -32.17
CA GLY A 668 -32.04 24.75 -32.08
C GLY A 668 -30.79 24.32 -32.87
N ALA A 669 -30.90 23.37 -33.80
CA ALA A 669 -29.78 22.95 -34.64
C ALA A 669 -29.46 24.02 -35.71
N SER A 670 -28.17 24.24 -35.98
CA SER A 670 -27.67 25.04 -37.10
C SER A 670 -26.49 24.32 -37.76
N ALA A 671 -26.07 24.78 -38.95
CA ALA A 671 -24.95 24.19 -39.68
C ALA A 671 -23.59 24.32 -38.94
N ASP A 672 -23.48 25.28 -38.03
CA ASP A 672 -22.25 25.60 -37.30
C ASP A 672 -22.14 24.86 -35.95
N LEU A 673 -23.17 24.09 -35.56
CA LEU A 673 -23.24 23.36 -34.30
C LEU A 673 -23.08 21.84 -34.52
N PRO A 674 -22.57 21.11 -33.52
CA PRO A 674 -22.38 19.67 -33.63
C PRO A 674 -23.71 18.95 -33.91
N THR A 675 -23.66 18.01 -34.86
CA THR A 675 -24.78 17.09 -35.08
C THR A 675 -24.79 16.09 -33.93
N LEU A 676 -25.97 15.88 -33.35
CA LEU A 676 -26.15 15.03 -32.18
C LEU A 676 -26.99 13.81 -32.55
N THR A 677 -26.60 12.67 -31.99
CA THR A 677 -27.38 11.44 -31.99
C THR A 677 -27.76 11.09 -30.56
N VAL A 678 -28.84 10.33 -30.39
CA VAL A 678 -29.24 9.81 -29.09
C VAL A 678 -29.39 8.31 -29.17
N THR A 679 -28.68 7.61 -28.31
CA THR A 679 -28.85 6.16 -28.14
C THR A 679 -29.39 5.89 -26.74
N THR A 680 -30.27 4.89 -26.66
CA THR A 680 -30.73 4.38 -25.37
C THR A 680 -29.94 3.12 -25.07
N ALA A 681 -29.15 3.18 -24.00
CA ALA A 681 -28.43 2.00 -23.55
C ALA A 681 -29.32 1.23 -22.57
N LYS A 682 -29.77 0.04 -22.98
CA LYS A 682 -30.45 -0.89 -22.08
C LYS A 682 -29.40 -1.78 -21.43
N MET A 683 -28.76 -1.26 -20.40
CA MET A 683 -27.75 -1.99 -19.63
C MET A 683 -28.45 -2.87 -18.58
N THR A 684 -27.87 -4.04 -18.31
CA THR A 684 -28.47 -5.05 -17.42
C THR A 684 -27.74 -5.19 -16.08
N ASN A 685 -26.64 -4.45 -15.87
CA ASN A 685 -25.94 -4.39 -14.58
C ASN A 685 -25.42 -2.97 -14.28
N ARG A 686 -25.11 -2.70 -13.00
CA ARG A 686 -24.71 -1.37 -12.53
C ARG A 686 -23.29 -0.96 -12.90
N SER A 687 -22.35 -1.90 -12.99
CA SER A 687 -20.96 -1.61 -13.38
C SER A 687 -20.85 -1.09 -14.83
N GLN A 688 -21.78 -1.49 -15.71
CA GLN A 688 -21.89 -0.91 -17.05
C GLN A 688 -22.35 0.55 -17.03
N PHE A 689 -23.28 0.93 -16.14
CA PHE A 689 -23.70 2.32 -15.99
C PHE A 689 -22.52 3.18 -15.52
N ALA A 690 -21.87 2.80 -14.42
CA ALA A 690 -20.77 3.59 -13.84
C ALA A 690 -19.59 3.74 -14.80
N SER A 691 -19.15 2.66 -15.47
CA SER A 691 -18.07 2.74 -16.47
C SER A 691 -18.43 3.62 -17.68
N THR A 692 -19.67 3.54 -18.18
CA THR A 692 -20.13 4.37 -19.29
C THR A 692 -20.20 5.85 -18.88
N ILE A 693 -20.73 6.15 -17.70
CA ILE A 693 -20.83 7.52 -17.19
C ILE A 693 -19.43 8.11 -16.98
N ASN A 694 -18.51 7.36 -16.37
CA ASN A 694 -17.13 7.81 -16.15
C ASN A 694 -16.39 8.10 -17.45
N ALA A 695 -16.48 7.20 -18.43
CA ALA A 695 -15.88 7.42 -19.75
C ALA A 695 -16.44 8.67 -20.44
N ARG A 696 -17.72 8.99 -20.21
CA ARG A 696 -18.35 10.20 -20.76
C ARG A 696 -17.94 11.46 -20.02
N ILE A 697 -17.81 11.41 -18.69
CA ILE A 697 -17.27 12.52 -17.90
C ILE A 697 -15.85 12.86 -18.38
N ASP A 698 -14.99 11.86 -18.54
CA ASP A 698 -13.62 12.04 -19.02
C ASP A 698 -13.56 12.63 -20.44
N ALA A 699 -14.57 12.33 -21.26
CA ALA A 699 -14.73 12.88 -22.61
C ALA A 699 -15.47 14.24 -22.65
N ASN A 700 -15.76 14.86 -21.50
CA ASN A 700 -16.58 16.08 -21.40
C ASN A 700 -17.95 15.97 -22.09
N MET A 701 -18.62 14.83 -21.90
CA MET A 701 -19.95 14.56 -22.43
C MET A 701 -20.96 14.37 -21.29
N PRO A 702 -22.00 15.23 -21.17
CA PRO A 702 -23.04 15.03 -20.17
C PRO A 702 -23.88 13.81 -20.53
N THR A 703 -24.52 13.24 -19.51
CA THR A 703 -25.32 12.03 -19.66
C THR A 703 -26.68 12.23 -19.02
N ILE A 704 -27.76 11.98 -19.74
CA ILE A 704 -29.09 11.99 -19.12
C ILE A 704 -29.33 10.61 -18.51
N ALA A 705 -29.71 10.58 -17.24
CA ALA A 705 -30.10 9.39 -16.52
C ALA A 705 -31.60 9.43 -16.22
N GLU A 706 -32.28 8.33 -16.51
CA GLU A 706 -33.60 8.02 -15.98
C GLU A 706 -33.39 7.37 -14.62
N VAL A 707 -34.02 7.91 -13.58
CA VAL A 707 -33.89 7.48 -12.20
C VAL A 707 -35.24 7.07 -11.62
N ASP A 708 -35.22 6.07 -10.76
CA ASP A 708 -36.33 5.58 -9.96
C ASP A 708 -36.13 6.02 -8.50
N TYR A 709 -37.20 6.49 -7.85
CA TYR A 709 -37.19 6.96 -6.47
C TYR A 709 -37.32 5.82 -5.45
N GLY A 710 -37.54 4.58 -5.90
CA GLY A 710 -37.76 3.41 -5.05
C GLY A 710 -39.09 3.46 -4.29
N LYS A 711 -40.03 4.31 -4.73
CA LYS A 711 -41.34 4.48 -4.08
C LYS A 711 -42.34 3.40 -4.49
N ASP A 712 -42.17 2.83 -5.69
CA ASP A 712 -43.04 1.81 -6.27
C ASP A 712 -42.23 0.54 -6.60
N SER A 713 -42.89 -0.63 -6.63
CA SER A 713 -42.21 -1.93 -6.76
C SER A 713 -41.91 -2.37 -8.20
N ASP A 714 -42.14 -1.51 -9.19
CA ASP A 714 -42.15 -1.89 -10.62
C ASP A 714 -40.87 -1.56 -11.39
N SER A 715 -39.84 -1.01 -10.71
CA SER A 715 -38.53 -0.67 -11.29
C SER A 715 -38.64 0.23 -12.54
N ALA A 716 -39.74 0.98 -12.65
CA ALA A 716 -39.98 1.92 -13.74
C ALA A 716 -39.33 3.27 -13.40
N GLY A 717 -38.78 3.96 -14.40
CA GLY A 717 -38.18 5.27 -14.19
C GLY A 717 -39.21 6.33 -13.80
N ASP A 718 -38.98 7.00 -12.68
CA ASP A 718 -39.84 8.05 -12.15
C ASP A 718 -39.48 9.45 -12.66
N HIS A 719 -38.17 9.68 -12.89
CA HIS A 719 -37.62 11.01 -13.10
C HIS A 719 -36.39 11.01 -14.02
N PHE A 720 -36.04 12.18 -14.55
CA PHE A 720 -34.87 12.36 -15.42
C PHE A 720 -33.96 13.44 -14.86
N VAL A 721 -32.66 13.13 -14.76
CA VAL A 721 -31.60 14.05 -14.32
C VAL A 721 -30.46 14.08 -15.33
N VAL A 722 -29.59 15.09 -15.26
CA VAL A 722 -28.39 15.17 -16.11
C VAL A 722 -27.17 15.01 -15.25
N ILE A 723 -26.36 13.98 -15.50
CA ILE A 723 -25.06 13.80 -14.86
C ILE A 723 -24.06 14.77 -15.50
N VAL A 724 -23.43 15.58 -14.66
CA VAL A 724 -22.58 16.72 -15.04
C VAL A 724 -21.16 16.62 -14.49
N GLY A 725 -20.83 15.58 -13.72
CA GLY A 725 -19.48 15.37 -13.21
C GLY A 725 -19.41 14.25 -12.17
N ARG A 726 -18.25 14.15 -11.52
CA ARG A 726 -18.03 13.28 -10.35
C ARG A 726 -17.19 13.98 -9.28
N ASN A 727 -17.39 13.61 -8.02
CA ASN A 727 -16.49 14.02 -6.95
C ASN A 727 -15.28 13.08 -6.81
N GLU A 728 -14.38 13.37 -5.87
CA GLU A 728 -13.19 12.57 -5.58
C GLU A 728 -13.54 11.13 -5.13
N ALA A 729 -14.71 10.95 -4.52
CA ALA A 729 -15.24 9.64 -4.15
C ALA A 729 -15.84 8.86 -5.34
N GLY A 730 -15.80 9.41 -6.56
CA GLY A 730 -16.32 8.78 -7.77
C GLY A 730 -17.85 8.83 -7.90
N GLN A 731 -18.55 9.55 -7.02
CA GLN A 731 -20.01 9.71 -7.03
C GLN A 731 -20.44 10.74 -8.08
N PHE A 732 -21.57 10.50 -8.74
CA PHE A 732 -22.05 11.31 -9.86
C PHE A 732 -22.81 12.55 -9.43
N ILE A 733 -22.27 13.70 -9.82
CA ILE A 733 -22.89 15.01 -9.64
C ILE A 733 -23.94 15.21 -10.72
N MET A 734 -25.14 15.64 -10.34
CA MET A 734 -26.28 15.85 -11.23
C MET A 734 -26.80 17.29 -11.24
N ASN A 735 -27.29 17.69 -12.41
CA ASN A 735 -28.27 18.75 -12.55
C ASN A 735 -29.68 18.13 -12.50
N ASP A 736 -30.44 18.41 -11.44
CA ASP A 736 -31.81 17.91 -11.22
C ASP A 736 -32.87 18.95 -11.69
N PRO A 737 -33.65 18.67 -12.75
CA PRO A 737 -34.68 19.59 -13.23
C PRO A 737 -35.87 19.77 -12.27
N GLY A 738 -36.06 18.86 -11.32
CA GLY A 738 -37.20 18.89 -10.39
C GLY A 738 -37.09 19.96 -9.30
N THR A 739 -35.96 20.67 -9.19
CA THR A 739 -35.75 21.67 -8.14
C THR A 739 -34.83 22.81 -8.60
N ARG A 740 -35.07 24.01 -8.07
CA ARG A 740 -34.21 25.18 -8.30
C ARG A 740 -32.84 25.07 -7.62
N ALA A 741 -32.74 24.24 -6.58
CA ALA A 741 -31.47 23.92 -5.93
C ALA A 741 -30.65 22.85 -6.69
N GLY A 742 -31.21 22.32 -7.78
CA GLY A 742 -30.70 21.15 -8.50
C GLY A 742 -29.48 21.43 -9.37
N ASN A 743 -28.76 22.53 -9.19
CA ASN A 743 -27.62 22.89 -10.04
C ASN A 743 -26.32 22.31 -9.46
N GLY A 744 -26.09 21.00 -9.63
CA GLY A 744 -24.87 20.34 -9.19
C GLY A 744 -23.59 20.84 -9.87
N ALA A 745 -23.69 21.30 -11.12
CA ALA A 745 -22.55 21.88 -11.84
C ALA A 745 -22.03 23.18 -11.19
N ALA A 746 -22.91 23.97 -10.55
CA ALA A 746 -22.52 25.17 -9.82
C ALA A 746 -22.38 24.95 -8.31
N ASN A 747 -23.10 23.98 -7.75
CA ASN A 747 -23.14 23.68 -6.32
C ASN A 747 -23.12 22.15 -6.08
N PRO A 748 -21.95 21.51 -6.19
CA PRO A 748 -21.79 20.08 -5.94
C PRO A 748 -21.89 19.83 -4.42
N SER A 749 -23.08 19.47 -3.98
CA SER A 749 -23.40 19.14 -2.58
C SER A 749 -24.13 17.81 -2.55
N ALA A 750 -24.24 17.18 -1.38
CA ALA A 750 -24.92 15.90 -1.22
C ALA A 750 -26.36 15.88 -1.82
N ALA A 751 -27.04 17.02 -1.84
CA ALA A 751 -28.37 17.13 -2.45
C ALA A 751 -28.37 16.95 -3.99
N ASN A 752 -27.23 17.23 -4.64
CA ASN A 752 -27.01 17.19 -6.09
C ASN A 752 -26.06 16.05 -6.51
N VAL A 753 -25.83 15.08 -5.64
CA VAL A 753 -25.09 13.86 -5.96
C VAL A 753 -26.11 12.72 -5.98
N ILE A 754 -26.19 11.98 -7.09
CA ILE A 754 -27.22 10.95 -7.32
C ILE A 754 -27.26 9.96 -6.15
N GLU A 755 -26.10 9.67 -5.63
CA GLU A 755 -25.85 8.61 -4.69
C GLU A 755 -26.09 9.03 -3.23
N THR A 756 -25.95 10.31 -2.90
CA THR A 756 -26.13 10.82 -1.52
C THR A 756 -27.39 11.65 -1.35
N THR A 757 -28.10 11.96 -2.45
CA THR A 757 -29.34 12.72 -2.38
C THR A 757 -30.42 11.91 -1.67
N THR A 758 -31.05 12.50 -0.65
CA THR A 758 -32.20 11.93 0.05
C THR A 758 -33.53 12.43 -0.51
N ARG A 759 -33.47 13.26 -1.56
CA ARG A 759 -34.63 13.84 -2.21
C ARG A 759 -35.50 12.73 -2.78
N ASP A 760 -36.79 12.83 -2.51
CA ASP A 760 -37.79 11.86 -2.98
C ASP A 760 -37.49 10.40 -2.59
N GLY A 761 -36.75 10.15 -1.50
CA GLY A 761 -36.46 8.79 -1.01
C GLY A 761 -35.14 8.21 -1.52
N GLY A 762 -34.39 8.97 -2.33
CA GLY A 762 -33.17 8.50 -2.99
C GLY A 762 -33.35 8.43 -4.51
N MET A 763 -32.26 8.26 -5.26
CA MET A 763 -32.32 8.12 -6.71
C MET A 763 -31.49 6.92 -7.17
N THR A 764 -32.04 6.18 -8.13
CA THR A 764 -31.50 4.92 -8.61
C THR A 764 -31.56 4.93 -10.14
N ILE A 765 -30.41 4.98 -10.83
CA ILE A 765 -30.29 4.99 -12.31
C ILE A 765 -30.80 3.69 -12.95
N VAL A 766 -31.89 3.78 -13.70
CA VAL A 766 -32.50 2.63 -14.41
C VAL A 766 -32.21 2.62 -15.91
N ARG A 767 -31.86 3.78 -16.49
CA ARG A 767 -31.54 3.89 -17.93
C ARG A 767 -30.67 5.11 -18.22
N LEU A 768 -29.85 5.03 -19.26
CA LEU A 768 -29.10 6.17 -19.79
C LEU A 768 -29.55 6.54 -21.20
N MET A 769 -29.63 7.85 -21.46
CA MET A 769 -29.76 8.41 -22.80
C MET A 769 -28.43 9.09 -23.14
N LEU A 770 -27.72 8.49 -24.09
CA LEU A 770 -26.38 8.91 -24.48
C LEU A 770 -26.49 9.84 -25.68
N PHE A 771 -26.13 11.12 -25.49
CA PHE A 771 -26.08 12.11 -26.55
C PHE A 771 -24.66 12.18 -27.08
N ASP A 772 -24.47 11.76 -28.33
CA ASP A 772 -23.15 11.66 -28.95
C ASP A 772 -23.03 12.65 -30.11
N VAL A 773 -21.85 13.24 -30.26
CA VAL A 773 -21.50 14.08 -31.41
C VAL A 773 -21.12 13.16 -32.58
N SER A 774 -21.83 13.28 -33.69
CA SER A 774 -21.58 12.50 -34.92
C SER A 774 -20.56 13.13 -35.84
#